data_AF-A0A2E5X5V9-F1
#
_entry.id   AF-A0A2E5X5V9-F1
#
_cell.length_a   1.000
_cell.length_b   1.000
_cell.length_c   1.000
_cell.angle_alpha   90.00
_cell.angle_beta   90.00
_cell.angle_gamma   90.00
#
_symmetry.space_group_name_H-M   'P 1'
#
loop_
_entity.id
_entity.type
_entity.pdbx_description
1 polymer ?
#
loop_
_entity_poly.entity_id
_entity_poly.type
_entity_poly.pdbx_seq_one_letter_code
_entity_poly.pdbx_strand_id
1 'polypeptide(L)'
;MLSLLHSLLLGSVVAVAGTVDDYSPFEKALRGAERFLEAGQPAAAWPQIERALERDVASPRAWAMRARWALAMGDEDELVFALHQQYRLMVLQGAGRTDLRTLREGLLNADPLAAEVLDMKDDFVEDLEKVAASYEADQRRHSAIRVHKEILALAPGRVASEEAIERIASFPDPSLAEEAKPKDLLDGISEEWIREHDAAHDTWKTRARLERDNYITVTDAGYAALVRAGEAMEQMNAFYRQFFRYGTEEDGGSVPRIELRIFKNRDEYLELGSGPPADWSGGQFTGGAVETYIGDGGFESMTGTLFHEAAHQFVSLATRAVGWLNEGLASFFEGCRILGNGTVLMNLPANHRLFPLVERMDRGWMASADDGVSADDPNQTPETAPTFRIVLENRYSWGPPWYAPTWGVVFFLYNYQDPWDGRFVYRAAFREFIDKSGGRMGEGAVENFEEVVLLNPMPPIDRKSRPDDMEEVELPGSVEELDEVWKRWLTRLRDEQSGKLEVERPFLRWAHYALEAGDLAAAQEHFEKGVVAAPEDVEVLMSFASFLYQQRANPDRATKLVLSALRVLEGEDVARDKLIDEAEKLLRKTDPKRRTLARVHDKIAARAVDLVARYREAGRPMMVMDLSWRLGTELGIDGLFGEYERALRESGKSIQVWKLAYNEQDLDDWNVVGDSAFKATDEYLTVDRGSFAPGQFDFQLLTLDTVTSGDFSIDVEVDARRGEASFCGLVVGRKDASTFHSFILFPGQVRAGAADTGFVDLTSHYGSDSYKTWRHLPVDTSAEPGQTLVSSWHRLRLDITGGEVDMWFDEELIASHAFPSRDVLRGSFGLVMGPGKARYRNIRYLALHARDPAAAIERAVRLEALTDADTGRIGDSWLGARPPFPEVSRWSGAERSSWAEAGPVPQLLVLWSINQNEMIPMHEWLRGLKEEHEDVGLRIVSIASAVDGDEFDGYLATHIFPDAVGLDDREGFGIGKSFEAFAIDRYNLPRMLLLDIDGRVVWEGDPGFVIGEGGLAGAESYLDAPLAELIDSRRLFELSRWLKNWRRRGQRALRAGDLSTAGPLLLAAEDFKGAGVQEVELAQRALGDLRRALDDDRGMAKRLRELDRSPALMTLLAWGPGIGIPFDEKLAAKRHAKTIGSRAGREWTAVLRAAKRFSRGREDYPERLAALLEGLAGSAPFTCEVRTEIEATSGEVAEVEAVLGGLPQRISAWLTGELFAW
;
A
#
# COMPACT_ATOMS: atom_id res chain seq x y z
N MET A 1 -41.24 -21.02 47.76
CA MET A 1 -42.39 -21.94 47.70
C MET A 1 -43.65 -21.13 47.91
N LEU A 2 -44.67 -21.11 47.07
CA LEU A 2 -44.92 -21.80 45.81
C LEU A 2 -46.23 -21.17 45.26
N SER A 3 -46.21 -20.77 43.99
CA SER A 3 -47.33 -20.69 43.05
C SER A 3 -48.70 -20.24 43.58
N LEU A 4 -49.11 -19.02 43.23
CA LEU A 4 -50.53 -18.66 43.04
C LEU A 4 -50.68 -17.32 42.31
N LEU A 5 -51.64 -17.30 41.38
CA LEU A 5 -52.27 -16.14 40.72
C LEU A 5 -51.55 -15.52 39.51
N HIS A 6 -51.91 -15.96 38.29
CA HIS A 6 -52.88 -15.25 37.44
C HIS A 6 -53.05 -15.94 36.08
N SER A 7 -54.20 -16.59 35.90
CA SER A 7 -54.74 -16.91 34.59
C SER A 7 -55.73 -15.81 34.17
N LEU A 8 -55.60 -15.35 32.92
CA LEU A 8 -56.66 -14.76 32.09
C LEU A 8 -57.31 -13.46 32.60
N LEU A 9 -56.73 -12.33 32.18
CA LEU A 9 -57.48 -11.13 31.81
C LEU A 9 -57.01 -10.68 30.43
N LEU A 10 -57.79 -11.07 29.42
CA LEU A 10 -57.80 -10.47 28.09
C LEU A 10 -58.17 -8.99 28.20
N GLY A 11 -57.52 -8.16 27.38
CA GLY A 11 -58.16 -7.05 26.69
C GLY A 11 -58.15 -5.70 27.40
N SER A 12 -57.07 -4.94 27.24
CA SER A 12 -57.10 -3.53 26.78
C SER A 12 -55.67 -2.99 26.65
N VAL A 13 -54.92 -3.48 25.65
CA VAL A 13 -53.89 -2.62 25.04
C VAL A 13 -54.69 -1.55 24.31
N VAL A 14 -54.69 -0.34 24.87
CA VAL A 14 -55.05 0.85 24.12
C VAL A 14 -54.15 0.83 22.89
N ALA A 15 -54.77 0.59 21.72
CA ALA A 15 -54.18 0.96 20.45
C ALA A 15 -53.94 2.47 20.51
N VAL A 16 -52.75 2.86 20.95
CA VAL A 16 -52.16 4.09 20.48
C VAL A 16 -51.96 3.82 19.00
N ALA A 17 -52.87 4.37 18.18
CA ALA A 17 -52.66 4.45 16.76
C ALA A 17 -51.25 4.98 16.58
N GLY A 18 -50.34 4.13 16.07
CA GLY A 18 -48.98 4.52 15.80
C GLY A 18 -49.05 5.69 14.83
N THR A 19 -48.85 6.90 15.35
CA THR A 19 -48.30 7.97 14.53
C THR A 19 -47.02 7.37 13.95
N VAL A 20 -46.94 7.26 12.63
CA VAL A 20 -45.66 7.06 11.96
C VAL A 20 -44.78 8.19 12.49
N ASP A 21 -43.82 7.85 13.35
CA ASP A 21 -42.94 8.84 13.97
C ASP A 21 -42.04 9.35 12.83
N ASP A 22 -42.37 10.54 12.32
CA ASP A 22 -41.75 11.23 11.16
C ASP A 22 -40.30 11.70 11.42
N TYR A 23 -39.66 11.13 12.44
CA TYR A 23 -38.30 11.49 12.86
C TYR A 23 -37.26 10.75 12.03
N SER A 24 -36.19 11.45 11.66
CA SER A 24 -35.03 10.81 11.04
C SER A 24 -34.42 9.73 11.96
N PRO A 25 -33.74 8.70 11.42
CA PRO A 25 -33.10 7.65 12.22
C PRO A 25 -32.13 8.18 13.30
N PHE A 26 -31.41 9.26 12.99
CA PHE A 26 -30.57 9.97 13.95
C PHE A 26 -31.39 10.52 15.15
N GLU A 27 -32.50 11.20 14.87
CA GLU A 27 -33.37 11.77 15.91
C GLU A 27 -34.07 10.69 16.73
N LYS A 28 -34.43 9.55 16.11
CA LYS A 28 -34.92 8.36 16.81
C LYS A 28 -33.89 7.83 17.80
N ALA A 29 -32.63 7.72 17.40
CA ALA A 29 -31.54 7.26 18.27
C ALA A 29 -31.31 8.22 19.46
N LEU A 30 -31.22 9.53 19.22
CA LEU A 30 -31.06 10.52 20.30
C LEU A 30 -32.21 10.50 21.31
N ARG A 31 -33.46 10.46 20.83
CA ARG A 31 -34.63 10.39 21.71
C ARG A 31 -34.71 9.05 22.45
N GLY A 32 -34.31 7.96 21.81
CA GLY A 32 -34.17 6.66 22.45
C GLY A 32 -33.18 6.70 23.62
N ALA A 33 -31.98 7.24 23.37
CA ALA A 33 -30.96 7.44 24.40
C ALA A 33 -31.48 8.31 25.56
N GLU A 34 -32.15 9.42 25.25
CA GLU A 34 -32.72 10.31 26.27
C GLU A 34 -33.76 9.60 27.13
N ARG A 35 -34.72 8.90 26.52
CA ARG A 35 -35.75 8.12 27.24
C ARG A 35 -35.12 7.07 28.16
N PHE A 36 -34.08 6.37 27.71
CA PHE A 36 -33.39 5.38 28.53
C PHE A 36 -32.65 6.02 29.72
N LEU A 37 -31.99 7.16 29.52
CA LEU A 37 -31.34 7.89 30.62
C LEU A 37 -32.37 8.42 31.63
N GLU A 38 -33.49 8.99 31.17
CA GLU A 38 -34.58 9.46 32.04
C GLU A 38 -35.23 8.31 32.82
N ALA A 39 -35.30 7.11 32.22
CA ALA A 39 -35.77 5.90 32.87
C ALA A 39 -34.74 5.26 33.84
N GLY A 40 -33.54 5.84 33.97
CA GLY A 40 -32.47 5.29 34.82
C GLY A 40 -31.86 4.00 34.26
N GLN A 41 -31.87 3.83 32.94
CA GLN A 41 -31.35 2.66 32.21
C GLN A 41 -30.14 3.03 31.34
N PRO A 42 -29.00 3.47 31.93
CA PRO A 42 -27.85 3.95 31.15
C PRO A 42 -27.23 2.89 30.24
N ALA A 43 -27.27 1.60 30.60
CA ALA A 43 -26.77 0.53 29.74
C ALA A 43 -27.56 0.41 28.42
N ALA A 44 -28.87 0.67 28.43
CA ALA A 44 -29.70 0.65 27.22
C ALA A 44 -29.56 1.93 26.38
N ALA A 45 -29.09 3.03 26.99
CA ALA A 45 -28.84 4.29 26.28
C ALA A 45 -27.57 4.21 25.42
N TRP A 46 -26.54 3.48 25.84
CA TRP A 46 -25.23 3.44 25.16
C TRP A 46 -25.33 3.04 23.67
N PRO A 47 -25.98 1.92 23.29
CA PRO A 47 -26.10 1.56 21.87
C PRO A 47 -26.82 2.63 21.04
N GLN A 48 -27.76 3.37 21.63
CA GLN A 48 -28.47 4.46 20.95
C GLN A 48 -27.57 5.70 20.76
N ILE A 49 -26.67 5.96 21.70
CA ILE A 49 -25.68 7.04 21.61
C ILE A 49 -24.64 6.71 20.53
N GLU A 50 -24.12 5.48 20.52
CA GLU A 50 -23.25 4.99 19.44
C GLU A 50 -23.95 5.13 18.10
N ARG A 51 -25.20 4.68 18.00
CA ARG A 51 -26.01 4.75 16.77
C ARG A 51 -26.22 6.19 16.28
N ALA A 52 -26.31 7.15 17.18
CA ALA A 52 -26.39 8.57 16.84
C ALA A 52 -25.04 9.12 16.35
N LEU A 53 -23.93 8.78 17.02
CA LEU A 53 -22.58 9.19 16.62
C LEU A 53 -22.11 8.53 15.31
N GLU A 54 -22.51 7.28 15.06
CA GLU A 54 -22.25 6.58 13.81
C GLU A 54 -22.92 7.26 12.61
N ARG A 55 -24.03 7.97 12.84
CA ARG A 55 -24.72 8.76 11.80
C ARG A 55 -24.13 10.15 11.67
N ASP A 56 -23.84 10.80 12.78
CA ASP A 56 -23.39 12.19 12.77
C ASP A 56 -22.40 12.45 13.91
N VAL A 57 -21.14 12.10 13.66
CA VAL A 57 -20.02 12.35 14.58
C VAL A 57 -19.77 13.86 14.77
N ALA A 58 -20.20 14.68 13.83
CA ALA A 58 -20.08 16.14 13.90
C ALA A 58 -21.24 16.78 14.69
N SER A 59 -22.18 16.01 15.26
CA SER A 59 -23.29 16.55 16.04
C SER A 59 -22.90 16.87 17.49
N PRO A 60 -22.92 18.15 17.93
CA PRO A 60 -22.71 18.48 19.33
C PRO A 60 -23.77 17.87 20.27
N ARG A 61 -24.98 17.61 19.75
CA ARG A 61 -26.09 17.00 20.52
C ARG A 61 -25.79 15.55 20.88
N ALA A 62 -25.19 14.78 19.97
CA ALA A 62 -24.80 13.41 20.23
C ALA A 62 -23.68 13.31 21.29
N TRP A 63 -22.67 14.18 21.19
CA TRP A 63 -21.62 14.28 22.21
C TRP A 63 -22.14 14.75 23.58
N ALA A 64 -23.08 15.70 23.60
CA ALA A 64 -23.76 16.10 24.83
C ALA A 64 -24.51 14.92 25.48
N MET A 65 -25.13 14.05 24.67
CA MET A 65 -25.81 12.84 25.17
C MET A 65 -24.81 11.83 25.75
N ARG A 66 -23.66 11.62 25.08
CA ARG A 66 -22.56 10.78 25.59
C ARG A 66 -22.01 11.31 26.92
N ALA A 67 -21.83 12.63 27.05
CA ALA A 67 -21.43 13.26 28.30
C ALA A 67 -22.46 13.03 29.43
N ARG A 68 -23.76 13.18 29.15
CA ARG A 68 -24.83 12.89 30.13
C ARG A 68 -24.82 11.43 30.57
N TRP A 69 -24.60 10.50 29.64
CA TRP A 69 -24.48 9.07 29.93
C TRP A 69 -23.26 8.77 30.80
N ALA A 70 -22.10 9.32 30.44
CA ALA A 70 -20.85 9.14 31.18
C ALA A 70 -20.98 9.62 32.63
N LEU A 71 -21.61 10.79 32.83
CA LEU A 71 -21.94 11.30 34.17
C LEU A 71 -22.85 10.35 34.96
N ALA A 72 -23.85 9.74 34.31
CA ALA A 72 -24.76 8.78 34.94
C ALA A 72 -24.06 7.46 35.30
N MET A 73 -23.07 7.04 34.53
CA MET A 73 -22.25 5.85 34.78
C MET A 73 -21.10 6.09 35.76
N GLY A 74 -20.75 7.36 36.02
CA GLY A 74 -19.56 7.73 36.78
C GLY A 74 -18.25 7.49 36.02
N ASP A 75 -18.29 7.42 34.68
CA ASP A 75 -17.07 7.32 33.85
C ASP A 75 -16.54 8.74 33.58
N GLU A 76 -15.60 9.17 34.42
CA GLU A 76 -15.03 10.51 34.35
C GLU A 76 -14.14 10.72 33.11
N ASP A 77 -13.47 9.68 32.61
CA ASP A 77 -12.62 9.78 31.40
C ASP A 77 -13.48 10.04 30.16
N GLU A 78 -14.56 9.28 30.04
CA GLU A 78 -15.53 9.43 28.97
C GLU A 78 -16.24 10.80 29.01
N LEU A 79 -16.62 11.24 30.22
CA LEU A 79 -17.29 12.53 30.42
C LEU A 79 -16.42 13.69 29.94
N VAL A 80 -15.16 13.70 30.36
CA VAL A 80 -14.20 14.76 29.99
C VAL A 80 -13.98 14.75 28.49
N PHE A 81 -13.71 13.58 27.90
CA PHE A 81 -13.52 13.45 26.45
C PHE A 81 -14.74 13.96 25.66
N ALA A 82 -15.95 13.51 26.01
CA ALA A 82 -17.17 13.90 25.30
C ALA A 82 -17.46 15.41 25.38
N LEU A 83 -17.19 16.05 26.53
CA LEU A 83 -17.34 17.50 26.68
C LEU A 83 -16.31 18.29 25.86
N HIS A 84 -15.06 17.79 25.75
CA HIS A 84 -14.05 18.38 24.87
C HIS A 84 -14.48 18.27 23.40
N GLN A 85 -14.98 17.11 22.95
CA GLN A 85 -15.50 16.93 21.58
C GLN A 85 -16.65 17.90 21.29
N GLN A 86 -17.64 17.96 22.19
CA GLN A 86 -18.77 18.88 22.07
C GLN A 86 -18.31 20.34 21.96
N TYR A 87 -17.38 20.77 22.82
CA TYR A 87 -16.89 22.15 22.82
C TYR A 87 -16.19 22.50 21.52
N ARG A 88 -15.32 21.61 21.02
CA ARG A 88 -14.61 21.83 19.74
C ARG A 88 -15.56 21.94 18.57
N LEU A 89 -16.54 21.04 18.46
CA LEU A 89 -17.54 21.10 17.39
C LEU A 89 -18.37 22.39 17.46
N MET A 90 -18.77 22.82 18.66
CA MET A 90 -19.49 24.09 18.81
C MET A 90 -18.65 25.30 18.40
N VAL A 91 -17.33 25.28 18.64
CA VAL A 91 -16.43 26.35 18.16
C VAL A 91 -16.34 26.32 16.62
N LEU A 92 -16.10 25.15 16.03
CA LEU A 92 -15.99 24.97 14.58
C LEU A 92 -17.28 25.39 13.85
N GLN A 93 -18.44 25.07 14.42
CA GLN A 93 -19.76 25.40 13.87
C GLN A 93 -20.22 26.83 14.20
N GLY A 94 -19.36 27.67 14.79
CA GLY A 94 -19.65 29.08 15.01
C GLY A 94 -20.75 29.36 16.06
N ALA A 95 -20.86 28.51 17.09
CA ALA A 95 -21.89 28.64 18.11
C ALA A 95 -21.83 29.99 18.85
N GLY A 96 -22.98 30.40 19.41
CA GLY A 96 -23.13 31.65 20.12
C GLY A 96 -22.17 31.77 21.32
N ARG A 97 -21.62 32.98 21.54
CA ARG A 97 -20.68 33.27 22.65
C ARG A 97 -21.21 32.86 24.03
N THR A 98 -22.52 32.94 24.23
CA THR A 98 -23.16 32.58 25.50
C THR A 98 -23.12 31.07 25.73
N ASP A 99 -23.47 30.28 24.70
CA ASP A 99 -23.50 28.82 24.78
C ASP A 99 -22.09 28.26 24.96
N LEU A 100 -21.11 28.80 24.24
CA LEU A 100 -19.70 28.47 24.41
C LEU A 100 -19.19 28.77 25.83
N ARG A 101 -19.58 29.91 26.42
CA ARG A 101 -19.21 30.23 27.80
C ARG A 101 -19.79 29.24 28.80
N THR A 102 -21.08 28.92 28.68
CA THR A 102 -21.74 27.95 29.56
C THR A 102 -21.13 26.56 29.44
N LEU A 103 -20.86 26.09 28.22
CA LEU A 103 -20.19 24.81 28.00
C LEU A 103 -18.77 24.80 28.56
N ARG A 104 -18.01 25.88 28.37
CA ARG A 104 -16.67 26.04 28.95
C ARG A 104 -16.69 25.98 30.48
N GLU A 105 -17.63 26.65 31.13
CA GLU A 105 -17.79 26.58 32.60
C GLU A 105 -18.10 25.16 33.07
N GLY A 106 -18.97 24.43 32.35
CA GLY A 106 -19.26 23.02 32.63
C GLY A 106 -18.03 22.12 32.47
N LEU A 107 -17.29 22.29 31.38
CA LEU A 107 -16.06 21.56 31.10
C LEU A 107 -14.99 21.80 32.18
N LEU A 108 -14.76 23.06 32.57
CA LEU A 108 -13.78 23.39 33.62
C LEU A 108 -14.12 22.80 35.00
N ASN A 109 -15.41 22.58 35.28
CA ASN A 109 -15.83 21.93 36.51
C ASN A 109 -15.56 20.41 36.49
N ALA A 110 -15.71 19.77 35.32
CA ALA A 110 -15.43 18.35 35.15
C ALA A 110 -13.93 18.05 34.96
N ASP A 111 -13.20 19.00 34.37
CA ASP A 111 -11.80 18.90 34.00
C ASP A 111 -11.04 20.19 34.35
N PRO A 112 -10.34 20.23 35.50
CA PRO A 112 -9.53 21.37 35.87
C PRO A 112 -8.37 21.66 34.91
N LEU A 113 -7.90 20.67 34.14
CA LEU A 113 -6.81 20.82 33.17
C LEU A 113 -7.30 21.43 31.84
N ALA A 114 -8.61 21.45 31.59
CA ALA A 114 -9.18 21.97 30.34
C ALA A 114 -8.83 23.43 30.08
N ALA A 115 -8.67 24.28 31.12
CA ALA A 115 -8.24 25.67 30.93
C ALA A 115 -6.92 25.74 30.16
N GLU A 116 -5.97 24.89 30.53
CA GLU A 116 -4.65 24.87 29.92
C GLU A 116 -4.71 24.35 28.48
N VAL A 117 -5.60 23.39 28.17
CA VAL A 117 -5.86 22.94 26.78
C VAL A 117 -6.45 24.07 25.94
N LEU A 118 -7.49 24.73 26.45
CA LEU A 118 -8.27 25.72 25.71
C LEU A 118 -7.54 27.05 25.51
N ASP A 119 -6.62 27.38 26.41
CA ASP A 119 -5.92 28.67 26.43
C ASP A 119 -4.50 28.59 25.84
N MET A 120 -4.05 27.41 25.34
CA MET A 120 -2.78 27.29 24.59
C MET A 120 -2.67 28.31 23.45
N LYS A 121 -3.79 28.68 22.85
CA LYS A 121 -3.83 29.68 21.79
C LYS A 121 -3.32 31.06 22.23
N ASP A 122 -3.56 31.44 23.47
CA ASP A 122 -3.24 32.77 23.99
C ASP A 122 -1.73 32.90 24.20
N ASP A 123 -1.03 31.78 24.43
CA ASP A 123 0.41 31.74 24.66
C ASP A 123 1.24 31.71 23.37
N PHE A 124 0.73 31.08 22.29
CA PHE A 124 1.55 30.72 21.13
C PHE A 124 1.11 31.31 19.79
N VAL A 125 -0.18 31.66 19.61
CA VAL A 125 -0.65 32.06 18.28
C VAL A 125 -0.01 33.36 17.81
N GLU A 126 0.22 34.33 18.70
CA GLU A 126 0.88 35.59 18.30
C GLU A 126 2.31 35.34 17.77
N ASP A 127 3.04 34.40 18.38
CA ASP A 127 4.39 34.03 17.94
C ASP A 127 4.36 33.28 16.60
N LEU A 128 3.40 32.37 16.40
CA LEU A 128 3.20 31.67 15.13
C LEU A 128 2.77 32.63 14.02
N GLU A 129 1.90 33.61 14.28
CA GLU A 129 1.47 34.62 13.29
C GLU A 129 2.64 35.45 12.79
N LYS A 130 3.58 35.83 13.67
CA LYS A 130 4.81 36.52 13.27
C LYS A 130 5.65 35.65 12.33
N VAL A 131 5.70 34.34 12.55
CA VAL A 131 6.42 33.40 11.69
C VAL A 131 5.69 33.21 10.35
N ALA A 132 4.37 33.02 10.36
CA ALA A 132 3.55 32.88 9.15
C ALA A 132 3.65 34.11 8.23
N ALA A 133 3.44 35.30 8.78
CA ALA A 133 3.57 36.56 8.05
C ALA A 133 4.99 36.74 7.48
N SER A 134 6.00 36.24 8.18
CA SER A 134 7.36 36.21 7.67
C SER A 134 7.49 35.27 6.49
N TYR A 135 6.99 34.03 6.55
CA TYR A 135 7.05 33.10 5.41
C TYR A 135 6.30 33.63 4.19
N GLU A 136 5.13 34.24 4.38
CA GLU A 136 4.38 34.89 3.30
C GLU A 136 5.19 36.00 2.61
N ALA A 137 5.88 36.85 3.39
CA ALA A 137 6.71 37.92 2.84
C ALA A 137 7.88 37.39 1.97
N ASP A 138 8.37 36.19 2.25
CA ASP A 138 9.41 35.50 1.45
C ASP A 138 8.81 34.66 0.30
N GLN A 139 7.49 34.71 0.08
CA GLN A 139 6.76 33.86 -0.88
C GLN A 139 6.91 32.35 -0.63
N ARG A 140 7.12 31.96 0.63
CA ARG A 140 7.24 30.56 1.07
C ARG A 140 5.86 30.01 1.46
N ARG A 141 5.06 29.74 0.43
CA ARG A 141 3.66 29.35 0.51
C ARG A 141 3.42 28.05 1.30
N HIS A 142 4.20 27.00 1.09
CA HIS A 142 4.11 25.73 1.83
C HIS A 142 4.38 25.95 3.32
N SER A 143 5.49 26.62 3.62
CA SER A 143 5.87 26.92 4.99
C SER A 143 4.84 27.81 5.69
N ALA A 144 4.26 28.80 5.00
CA ALA A 144 3.20 29.67 5.53
C ALA A 144 1.90 28.90 5.80
N ILE A 145 1.43 28.08 4.84
CA ILE A 145 0.24 27.22 5.02
C ILE A 145 0.43 26.33 6.25
N ARG A 146 1.59 25.68 6.40
CA ARG A 146 1.87 24.82 7.55
C ARG A 146 1.70 25.58 8.87
N VAL A 147 2.30 26.77 8.99
CA VAL A 147 2.20 27.56 10.22
C VAL A 147 0.76 28.07 10.45
N HIS A 148 0.01 28.42 9.41
CA HIS A 148 -1.41 28.75 9.57
C HIS A 148 -2.25 27.56 10.02
N LYS A 149 -1.92 26.34 9.58
CA LYS A 149 -2.58 25.11 10.09
C LYS A 149 -2.21 24.85 11.54
N GLU A 150 -0.97 25.08 11.94
CA GLU A 150 -0.56 25.03 13.36
C GLU A 150 -1.32 26.08 14.19
N ILE A 151 -1.60 27.26 13.63
CA ILE A 151 -2.46 28.26 14.28
C ILE A 151 -3.89 27.76 14.43
N LEU A 152 -4.48 27.17 13.39
CA LEU A 152 -5.85 26.63 13.43
C LEU A 152 -5.98 25.43 14.37
N ALA A 153 -4.94 24.61 14.51
CA ALA A 153 -4.85 23.52 15.49
C ALA A 153 -4.97 24.01 16.94
N LEU A 154 -4.44 25.21 17.22
CA LEU A 154 -4.51 25.85 18.54
C LEU A 154 -5.76 26.74 18.70
N ALA A 155 -6.18 27.42 17.63
CA ALA A 155 -7.29 28.35 17.59
C ALA A 155 -8.24 28.06 16.41
N PRO A 156 -9.09 27.02 16.51
CA PRO A 156 -10.06 26.68 15.46
C PRO A 156 -11.02 27.85 15.17
N GLY A 157 -11.41 28.04 13.90
CA GLY A 157 -12.32 29.10 13.46
C GLY A 157 -11.69 30.49 13.33
N ARG A 158 -10.34 30.58 13.30
CA ARG A 158 -9.64 31.87 13.14
C ARG A 158 -9.66 32.31 11.67
N VAL A 159 -10.68 33.11 11.32
CA VAL A 159 -10.92 33.66 9.98
C VAL A 159 -9.66 34.16 9.27
N ALA A 160 -8.79 34.92 9.96
CA ALA A 160 -7.58 35.45 9.34
C ALA A 160 -6.60 34.38 8.82
N SER A 161 -6.53 33.21 9.47
CA SER A 161 -5.69 32.10 9.01
C SER A 161 -6.39 31.25 7.94
N GLU A 162 -7.71 31.07 8.02
CA GLU A 162 -8.51 30.42 6.98
C GLU A 162 -8.42 31.17 5.64
N GLU A 163 -8.65 32.49 5.67
CA GLU A 163 -8.52 33.38 4.50
C GLU A 163 -7.09 33.39 3.94
N ALA A 164 -6.07 33.30 4.81
CA ALA A 164 -4.68 33.24 4.38
C ALA A 164 -4.37 31.91 3.68
N ILE A 165 -4.80 30.77 4.25
CA ILE A 165 -4.62 29.46 3.63
C ILE A 165 -5.33 29.42 2.28
N GLU A 166 -6.58 29.85 2.19
CA GLU A 166 -7.36 29.86 0.95
C GLU A 166 -6.69 30.72 -0.12
N ARG A 167 -6.26 31.93 0.23
CA ARG A 167 -5.53 32.84 -0.67
C ARG A 167 -4.18 32.27 -1.13
N ILE A 168 -3.46 31.55 -0.26
CA ILE A 168 -2.16 30.95 -0.63
C ILE A 168 -2.37 29.69 -1.47
N ALA A 169 -3.41 28.91 -1.20
CA ALA A 169 -3.75 27.69 -1.91
C ALA A 169 -4.27 27.95 -3.35
N SER A 170 -4.81 29.14 -3.63
CA SER A 170 -5.30 29.51 -4.97
C SER A 170 -4.18 29.80 -5.99
N PHE A 171 -2.91 29.82 -5.57
CA PHE A 171 -1.81 29.91 -6.52
C PHE A 171 -1.70 28.65 -7.40
N PRO A 172 -1.20 28.75 -8.64
CA PRO A 172 -1.17 27.66 -9.61
C PRO A 172 -0.06 26.61 -9.33
N ASP A 173 -0.02 26.07 -8.11
CA ASP A 173 0.84 24.96 -7.68
C ASP A 173 -0.03 23.88 -7.01
N PRO A 174 -0.33 22.76 -7.70
CA PRO A 174 -1.16 21.69 -7.16
C PRO A 174 -0.67 21.11 -5.82
N SER A 175 0.64 21.23 -5.54
CA SER A 175 1.20 20.71 -4.29
C SER A 175 0.86 21.56 -3.06
N LEU A 176 0.37 22.79 -3.24
CA LEU A 176 -0.16 23.65 -2.17
C LEU A 176 -1.57 23.21 -1.74
N ALA A 177 -2.39 22.78 -2.69
CA ALA A 177 -3.74 22.30 -2.42
C ALA A 177 -3.73 21.09 -1.49
N GLU A 178 -2.78 20.18 -1.67
CA GLU A 178 -2.56 19.04 -0.77
C GLU A 178 -2.28 19.46 0.68
N GLU A 179 -1.53 20.54 0.89
CA GLU A 179 -1.17 21.00 2.24
C GLU A 179 -2.25 21.86 2.89
N ALA A 180 -2.90 22.72 2.12
CA ALA A 180 -3.88 23.69 2.59
C ALA A 180 -5.14 23.03 3.14
N LYS A 181 -5.56 21.93 2.54
CA LYS A 181 -6.92 21.42 2.72
C LYS A 181 -7.09 20.62 4.03
N PRO A 182 -8.31 20.59 4.58
CA PRO A 182 -8.69 19.71 5.70
C PRO A 182 -8.63 18.24 5.29
N LYS A 183 -8.84 17.32 6.23
CA LYS A 183 -8.80 15.86 5.95
C LYS A 183 -9.92 15.43 4.98
N ASP A 184 -11.08 16.06 5.13
CA ASP A 184 -12.24 15.99 4.25
C ASP A 184 -12.78 17.43 4.12
N LEU A 185 -13.28 17.81 2.95
CA LEU A 185 -13.92 19.13 2.76
C LEU A 185 -15.20 19.29 3.59
N LEU A 186 -15.79 18.19 4.07
CA LEU A 186 -16.97 18.19 4.93
C LEU A 186 -16.64 18.08 6.43
N ASP A 187 -15.35 18.09 6.80
CA ASP A 187 -14.92 17.94 8.19
C ASP A 187 -15.52 19.04 9.09
N GLY A 188 -16.10 18.63 10.23
CA GLY A 188 -16.78 19.52 11.17
C GLY A 188 -18.21 19.96 10.79
N ILE A 189 -18.69 19.61 9.60
CA ILE A 189 -20.07 19.88 9.15
C ILE A 189 -20.96 18.70 9.53
N SER A 190 -22.09 18.98 10.19
CA SER A 190 -23.02 17.93 10.62
C SER A 190 -23.93 17.45 9.48
N GLU A 191 -24.26 16.16 9.49
CA GLU A 191 -25.21 15.56 8.52
C GLU A 191 -26.62 16.15 8.64
N GLU A 192 -26.99 16.65 9.83
CA GLU A 192 -28.22 17.44 10.02
C GLU A 192 -28.16 18.76 9.22
N TRP A 193 -27.05 19.49 9.26
CA TRP A 193 -26.89 20.74 8.52
C TRP A 193 -26.88 20.50 7.00
N ILE A 194 -26.20 19.45 6.53
CA ILE A 194 -26.15 19.08 5.11
C ILE A 194 -27.57 18.81 4.60
N ARG A 195 -28.36 17.99 5.33
CA ARG A 195 -29.76 17.73 4.96
C ARG A 195 -30.62 18.98 4.92
N GLU A 196 -30.46 19.90 5.87
CA GLU A 196 -31.18 21.18 5.87
C GLU A 196 -30.79 22.06 4.68
N HIS A 197 -29.49 22.11 4.35
CA HIS A 197 -28.98 22.82 3.19
C HIS A 197 -29.56 22.22 1.91
N ASP A 198 -29.47 20.90 1.74
CA ASP A 198 -29.90 20.19 0.54
C ASP A 198 -31.40 20.33 0.33
N ALA A 199 -32.21 20.23 1.40
CA ALA A 199 -33.65 20.48 1.33
C ALA A 199 -34.00 21.93 0.94
N ALA A 200 -33.16 22.92 1.30
CA ALA A 200 -33.37 24.31 0.89
C ALA A 200 -32.97 24.55 -0.59
N HIS A 201 -32.17 23.67 -1.17
CA HIS A 201 -31.55 23.78 -2.49
C HIS A 201 -31.94 22.62 -3.44
N ASP A 202 -33.06 21.93 -3.17
CA ASP A 202 -33.53 20.68 -3.80
C ASP A 202 -34.05 20.79 -5.26
N THR A 203 -34.12 22.00 -5.80
CA THR A 203 -34.57 22.26 -7.16
C THR A 203 -33.65 23.22 -7.89
N TRP A 204 -33.60 23.10 -9.22
CA TRP A 204 -32.82 24.01 -10.05
C TRP A 204 -33.17 25.49 -9.85
N LYS A 205 -34.39 25.82 -9.39
CA LYS A 205 -34.77 27.20 -9.09
C LYS A 205 -34.09 27.73 -7.83
N THR A 206 -33.94 26.89 -6.80
CA THR A 206 -33.33 27.22 -5.51
C THR A 206 -31.88 26.79 -5.39
N ARG A 207 -31.32 26.12 -6.40
CA ARG A 207 -29.94 25.60 -6.50
C ARG A 207 -28.88 26.41 -5.76
N ALA A 208 -27.99 25.69 -5.10
CA ALA A 208 -26.85 26.23 -4.39
C ALA A 208 -25.81 26.82 -5.36
N ARG A 209 -25.00 27.77 -4.88
CA ARG A 209 -24.01 28.48 -5.68
C ARG A 209 -22.72 28.71 -4.89
N LEU A 210 -21.58 28.40 -5.53
CA LEU A 210 -20.24 28.62 -5.00
C LEU A 210 -19.37 29.31 -6.07
N GLU A 211 -18.77 30.45 -5.73
CA GLU A 211 -17.92 31.22 -6.64
C GLU A 211 -16.44 31.05 -6.27
N ARG A 212 -15.62 30.71 -7.28
CA ARG A 212 -14.16 30.56 -7.20
C ARG A 212 -13.49 31.39 -8.31
N ASP A 213 -12.16 31.36 -8.38
CA ASP A 213 -11.38 32.18 -9.30
C ASP A 213 -11.65 31.85 -10.78
N ASN A 214 -11.66 30.55 -11.13
CA ASN A 214 -11.82 30.05 -12.49
C ASN A 214 -13.23 29.49 -12.78
N TYR A 215 -14.01 29.14 -11.75
CA TYR A 215 -15.36 28.60 -11.94
C TYR A 215 -16.42 29.20 -11.02
N ILE A 216 -17.67 29.11 -11.49
CA ILE A 216 -18.87 29.34 -10.68
C ILE A 216 -19.66 28.03 -10.67
N THR A 217 -19.64 27.33 -9.54
CA THR A 217 -20.34 26.05 -9.38
C THR A 217 -21.76 26.29 -8.95
N VAL A 218 -22.71 25.65 -9.63
CA VAL A 218 -24.14 25.78 -9.36
C VAL A 218 -24.79 24.40 -9.46
N THR A 219 -25.51 23.99 -8.41
CA THR A 219 -26.04 22.62 -8.29
C THR A 219 -27.26 22.53 -7.38
N ASP A 220 -28.18 21.65 -7.70
CA ASP A 220 -29.26 21.16 -6.83
C ASP A 220 -29.08 19.69 -6.45
N ALA A 221 -27.91 19.12 -6.71
CA ALA A 221 -27.52 17.76 -6.36
C ALA A 221 -26.91 17.64 -4.95
N GLY A 222 -27.06 18.68 -4.12
CA GLY A 222 -26.57 18.70 -2.73
C GLY A 222 -25.22 19.40 -2.50
N TYR A 223 -24.94 19.66 -1.22
CA TYR A 223 -23.81 20.45 -0.74
C TYR A 223 -22.47 19.76 -0.99
N ALA A 224 -22.41 18.44 -0.80
CA ALA A 224 -21.19 17.66 -1.03
C ALA A 224 -20.72 17.80 -2.49
N ALA A 225 -21.62 17.68 -3.45
CA ALA A 225 -21.34 17.88 -4.86
C ALA A 225 -20.85 19.31 -5.15
N LEU A 226 -21.49 20.33 -4.55
CA LEU A 226 -21.13 21.74 -4.71
C LEU A 226 -19.67 22.02 -4.33
N VAL A 227 -19.29 21.66 -3.10
CA VAL A 227 -17.98 22.04 -2.55
C VAL A 227 -16.87 21.18 -3.13
N ARG A 228 -17.07 19.87 -3.25
CA ARG A 228 -16.04 18.96 -3.78
C ARG A 228 -15.77 19.22 -5.26
N ALA A 229 -16.80 19.43 -6.10
CA ALA A 229 -16.60 19.75 -7.51
C ALA A 229 -15.96 21.13 -7.70
N GLY A 230 -16.46 22.15 -6.99
CA GLY A 230 -15.90 23.50 -7.08
C GLY A 230 -14.41 23.55 -6.71
N GLU A 231 -14.00 22.76 -5.72
CA GLU A 231 -12.62 22.68 -5.26
C GLU A 231 -11.70 21.84 -6.17
N ALA A 232 -12.20 20.72 -6.69
CA ALA A 232 -11.45 19.88 -7.61
C ALA A 232 -11.17 20.60 -8.95
N MET A 233 -12.15 21.34 -9.44
CA MET A 233 -12.06 21.99 -10.75
C MET A 233 -11.01 23.09 -10.81
N GLU A 234 -10.75 23.81 -9.72
CA GLU A 234 -9.67 24.80 -9.65
C GLU A 234 -8.27 24.15 -9.85
N GLN A 235 -8.04 22.98 -9.26
CA GLN A 235 -6.81 22.22 -9.50
C GLN A 235 -6.72 21.68 -10.93
N MET A 236 -7.84 21.19 -11.47
CA MET A 236 -7.88 20.74 -12.86
C MET A 236 -7.59 21.88 -13.83
N ASN A 237 -8.08 23.10 -13.57
CA ASN A 237 -7.73 24.27 -14.37
C ASN A 237 -6.21 24.52 -14.39
N ALA A 238 -5.56 24.46 -13.22
CA ALA A 238 -4.11 24.58 -13.14
C ALA A 238 -3.40 23.47 -13.94
N PHE A 239 -3.90 22.23 -13.88
CA PHE A 239 -3.35 21.12 -14.66
C PHE A 239 -3.55 21.30 -16.17
N TYR A 240 -4.73 21.74 -16.62
CA TYR A 240 -4.98 22.04 -18.03
C TYR A 240 -4.01 23.09 -18.56
N ARG A 241 -3.77 24.18 -17.82
CA ARG A 241 -2.81 25.21 -18.21
C ARG A 241 -1.40 24.65 -18.43
N GLN A 242 -0.95 23.74 -17.56
CA GLN A 242 0.36 23.09 -17.69
C GLN A 242 0.41 22.10 -18.86
N PHE A 243 -0.59 21.22 -18.97
CA PHE A 243 -0.66 20.22 -20.02
C PHE A 243 -0.67 20.87 -21.42
N PHE A 244 -1.61 21.80 -21.63
CA PHE A 244 -1.77 22.51 -22.89
C PHE A 244 -0.74 23.63 -23.11
N ARG A 245 0.01 24.04 -22.08
CA ARG A 245 0.90 25.24 -22.09
C ARG A 245 0.18 26.49 -22.57
N TYR A 246 -1.04 26.69 -22.09
CA TYR A 246 -1.87 27.83 -22.44
C TYR A 246 -2.37 28.52 -21.18
N GLY A 247 -2.34 29.85 -21.17
CA GLY A 247 -2.75 30.63 -20.00
C GLY A 247 -1.83 30.47 -18.79
N THR A 248 -0.56 30.10 -19.02
CA THR A 248 0.50 30.18 -18.02
C THR A 248 1.04 31.61 -17.92
N GLU A 249 1.75 31.95 -16.84
CA GLU A 249 2.42 33.26 -16.72
C GLU A 249 3.39 33.53 -17.88
N GLU A 250 4.02 32.48 -18.42
CA GLU A 250 5.01 32.56 -19.51
C GLU A 250 4.37 32.82 -20.89
N ASP A 251 3.19 32.26 -21.16
CA ASP A 251 2.49 32.36 -22.45
C ASP A 251 1.59 33.61 -22.52
N GLY A 252 1.11 34.11 -21.38
CA GLY A 252 0.29 35.33 -21.31
C GLY A 252 -1.14 35.19 -21.85
N GLY A 253 -1.56 33.97 -22.22
CA GLY A 253 -2.94 33.66 -22.60
C GLY A 253 -3.95 33.92 -21.46
N SER A 254 -5.19 34.24 -21.81
CA SER A 254 -6.28 34.43 -20.84
C SER A 254 -7.31 33.33 -20.98
N VAL A 255 -7.63 32.65 -19.88
CA VAL A 255 -8.68 31.64 -19.80
C VAL A 255 -9.89 32.29 -19.11
N PRO A 256 -11.07 32.35 -19.76
CA PRO A 256 -12.26 32.95 -19.17
C PRO A 256 -12.82 32.08 -18.05
N ARG A 257 -13.38 32.74 -17.02
CA ARG A 257 -14.18 32.07 -15.98
C ARG A 257 -15.48 31.54 -16.60
N ILE A 258 -15.86 30.31 -16.29
CA ILE A 258 -17.09 29.66 -16.79
C ILE A 258 -17.95 29.10 -15.65
N GLU A 259 -19.20 28.74 -15.95
CA GLU A 259 -20.09 28.08 -14.99
C GLU A 259 -19.90 26.55 -15.02
N LEU A 260 -20.07 25.91 -13.87
CA LEU A 260 -20.26 24.45 -13.73
C LEU A 260 -21.69 24.23 -13.28
N ARG A 261 -22.52 23.61 -14.11
CA ARG A 261 -23.94 23.34 -13.86
C ARG A 261 -24.11 21.84 -13.65
N ILE A 262 -24.35 21.44 -12.40
CA ILE A 262 -24.47 20.05 -12.01
C ILE A 262 -25.92 19.80 -11.60
N PHE A 263 -26.67 19.05 -12.41
CA PHE A 263 -28.07 18.73 -12.14
C PHE A 263 -28.17 17.51 -11.23
N LYS A 264 -29.25 17.40 -10.45
CA LYS A 264 -29.42 16.27 -9.52
C LYS A 264 -29.58 14.91 -10.20
N ASN A 265 -30.10 14.89 -11.44
CA ASN A 265 -30.28 13.65 -12.20
C ASN A 265 -30.31 13.90 -13.72
N ARG A 266 -30.31 12.80 -14.47
CA ARG A 266 -30.29 12.81 -15.94
C ARG A 266 -31.52 13.47 -16.56
N ASP A 267 -32.70 13.23 -16.03
CA ASP A 267 -33.95 13.78 -16.60
C ASP A 267 -33.95 15.31 -16.52
N GLU A 268 -33.52 15.87 -15.39
CA GLU A 268 -33.39 17.31 -15.21
C GLU A 268 -32.31 17.91 -16.10
N TYR A 269 -31.18 17.23 -16.31
CA TYR A 269 -30.16 17.63 -17.27
C TYR A 269 -30.70 17.71 -18.70
N LEU A 270 -31.43 16.69 -19.15
CA LEU A 270 -32.02 16.68 -20.49
C LEU A 270 -33.10 17.75 -20.66
N GLU A 271 -33.86 18.05 -19.62
CA GLU A 271 -34.92 19.07 -19.65
C GLU A 271 -34.36 20.50 -19.60
N LEU A 272 -33.39 20.76 -18.71
CA LEU A 272 -32.92 22.10 -18.37
C LEU A 272 -31.57 22.48 -18.98
N GLY A 273 -30.85 21.52 -19.57
CA GLY A 273 -29.57 21.73 -20.25
C GLY A 273 -29.67 22.69 -21.43
N SER A 274 -28.57 23.40 -21.70
CA SER A 274 -28.52 24.42 -22.75
C SER A 274 -28.51 23.80 -24.14
N GLY A 275 -29.52 24.12 -24.96
CA GLY A 275 -29.63 23.64 -26.35
C GLY A 275 -29.76 22.12 -26.37
N PRO A 276 -31.00 21.60 -26.21
CA PRO A 276 -31.32 20.33 -25.56
C PRO A 276 -30.21 19.28 -25.75
N PRO A 277 -29.59 18.79 -24.66
CA PRO A 277 -28.46 17.90 -24.76
C PRO A 277 -28.77 16.65 -25.58
N ALA A 278 -27.74 16.05 -26.17
CA ALA A 278 -27.92 14.75 -26.82
C ALA A 278 -28.30 13.69 -25.76
N ASP A 279 -29.31 12.87 -26.05
CA ASP A 279 -29.82 11.87 -25.09
C ASP A 279 -28.72 10.91 -24.59
N TRP A 280 -27.71 10.61 -25.40
CA TRP A 280 -26.62 9.70 -25.01
C TRP A 280 -25.50 10.39 -24.21
N SER A 281 -25.52 11.72 -24.07
CA SER A 281 -24.41 12.45 -23.45
C SER A 281 -24.48 12.45 -21.93
N GLY A 282 -23.34 12.22 -21.27
CA GLY A 282 -23.19 12.39 -19.83
C GLY A 282 -22.99 13.84 -19.40
N GLY A 283 -22.54 14.71 -20.32
CA GLY A 283 -22.30 16.13 -20.08
C GLY A 283 -22.06 16.91 -21.37
N GLN A 284 -21.85 18.22 -21.27
CA GLN A 284 -21.47 19.04 -22.43
C GLN A 284 -20.73 20.33 -22.05
N PHE A 285 -19.77 20.72 -22.88
CA PHE A 285 -19.23 22.08 -22.89
C PHE A 285 -19.95 22.98 -23.89
N THR A 286 -20.56 24.05 -23.37
CA THR A 286 -21.41 24.98 -24.15
C THR A 286 -20.69 26.24 -24.62
N GLY A 287 -19.38 26.35 -24.33
CA GLY A 287 -18.57 27.55 -24.56
C GLY A 287 -18.57 28.55 -23.40
N GLY A 288 -19.64 28.59 -22.59
CA GLY A 288 -19.75 29.44 -21.39
C GLY A 288 -20.01 28.68 -20.09
N ALA A 289 -20.36 27.40 -20.19
CA ALA A 289 -20.58 26.52 -19.06
C ALA A 289 -20.21 25.07 -19.41
N VAL A 290 -19.82 24.31 -18.39
CA VAL A 290 -19.85 22.84 -18.40
C VAL A 290 -21.14 22.40 -17.71
N GLU A 291 -21.88 21.51 -18.34
CA GLU A 291 -23.15 20.99 -17.83
C GLU A 291 -23.08 19.46 -17.68
N THR A 292 -23.50 18.91 -16.54
CA THR A 292 -23.49 17.47 -16.23
C THR A 292 -24.51 17.15 -15.12
N TYR A 293 -24.63 15.89 -14.71
CA TYR A 293 -25.52 15.45 -13.63
C TYR A 293 -24.89 14.39 -12.71
N ILE A 294 -25.46 14.18 -11.52
CA ILE A 294 -25.17 13.01 -10.69
C ILE A 294 -25.95 11.82 -11.24
N GLY A 295 -25.24 10.85 -11.83
CA GLY A 295 -25.83 9.62 -12.39
C GLY A 295 -25.62 8.40 -11.49
N ASP A 296 -26.00 7.22 -11.97
CA ASP A 296 -25.91 5.93 -11.22
C ASP A 296 -24.47 5.55 -10.81
N GLY A 297 -23.46 6.17 -11.44
CA GLY A 297 -22.04 6.05 -11.08
C GLY A 297 -21.58 7.03 -10.00
N GLY A 298 -22.50 7.79 -9.40
CA GLY A 298 -22.25 8.69 -8.27
C GLY A 298 -21.34 9.87 -8.58
N PHE A 299 -20.74 10.41 -7.51
CA PHE A 299 -19.85 11.56 -7.57
C PHE A 299 -18.60 11.29 -8.42
N GLU A 300 -18.01 10.09 -8.33
CA GLU A 300 -16.81 9.73 -9.08
C GLU A 300 -17.05 9.81 -10.60
N SER A 301 -18.13 9.18 -11.08
CA SER A 301 -18.49 9.22 -12.51
C SER A 301 -18.77 10.64 -12.99
N MET A 302 -19.53 11.42 -12.21
CA MET A 302 -19.84 12.82 -12.55
C MET A 302 -18.57 13.66 -12.69
N THR A 303 -17.59 13.46 -11.80
CA THR A 303 -16.33 14.23 -11.84
C THR A 303 -15.46 13.88 -13.04
N GLY A 304 -15.43 12.60 -13.46
CA GLY A 304 -14.79 12.20 -14.71
C GLY A 304 -15.38 12.95 -15.91
N THR A 305 -16.71 13.07 -15.97
CA THR A 305 -17.40 13.87 -16.99
C THR A 305 -17.07 15.36 -16.88
N LEU A 306 -17.08 15.95 -15.68
CA LEU A 306 -16.66 17.35 -15.50
C LEU A 306 -15.26 17.61 -16.03
N PHE A 307 -14.33 16.69 -15.76
CA PHE A 307 -12.94 16.81 -16.19
C PHE A 307 -12.84 16.72 -17.72
N HIS A 308 -13.54 15.77 -18.33
CA HIS A 308 -13.66 15.65 -19.78
C HIS A 308 -14.18 16.95 -20.41
N GLU A 309 -15.35 17.41 -19.98
CA GLU A 309 -16.03 18.54 -20.61
C GLU A 309 -15.28 19.85 -20.42
N ALA A 310 -14.71 20.08 -19.23
CA ALA A 310 -13.90 21.27 -18.98
C ALA A 310 -12.61 21.30 -19.81
N ALA A 311 -12.03 20.13 -20.14
CA ALA A 311 -10.85 20.06 -20.99
C ALA A 311 -11.15 20.62 -22.40
N HIS A 312 -12.37 20.48 -22.93
CA HIS A 312 -12.75 21.06 -24.22
C HIS A 312 -12.57 22.58 -24.29
N GLN A 313 -12.68 23.30 -23.17
CA GLN A 313 -12.34 24.73 -23.11
C GLN A 313 -10.89 24.96 -23.56
N PHE A 314 -9.96 24.17 -23.02
CA PHE A 314 -8.54 24.29 -23.30
C PHE A 314 -8.17 23.71 -24.67
N VAL A 315 -8.77 22.59 -25.07
CA VAL A 315 -8.56 22.03 -26.42
C VAL A 315 -8.92 23.07 -27.48
N SER A 316 -10.05 23.77 -27.29
CA SER A 316 -10.52 24.83 -28.20
C SER A 316 -9.64 26.09 -28.20
N LEU A 317 -9.06 26.45 -27.04
CA LEU A 317 -8.23 27.65 -26.90
C LEU A 317 -6.77 27.42 -27.35
N ALA A 318 -6.23 26.23 -27.09
CA ALA A 318 -4.80 25.97 -27.18
C ALA A 318 -4.39 25.15 -28.41
N THR A 319 -5.30 24.43 -29.07
CA THR A 319 -4.96 23.45 -30.10
C THR A 319 -5.76 23.62 -31.38
N ARG A 320 -5.43 22.83 -32.41
CA ARG A 320 -6.21 22.66 -33.65
C ARG A 320 -6.82 21.25 -33.77
N ALA A 321 -6.91 20.53 -32.65
CA ALA A 321 -7.43 19.18 -32.62
C ALA A 321 -8.91 19.15 -33.02
N VAL A 322 -9.30 18.15 -33.81
CA VAL A 322 -10.69 17.91 -34.24
C VAL A 322 -10.96 16.40 -34.28
N GLY A 323 -12.23 16.02 -34.27
CA GLY A 323 -12.65 14.61 -34.31
C GLY A 323 -12.04 13.81 -33.15
N TRP A 324 -11.50 12.63 -33.46
CA TRP A 324 -10.92 11.71 -32.48
C TRP A 324 -9.89 12.36 -31.54
N LEU A 325 -9.09 13.31 -32.03
CA LEU A 325 -8.02 13.93 -31.25
C LEU A 325 -8.57 14.92 -30.22
N ASN A 326 -9.66 15.63 -30.54
CA ASN A 326 -10.32 16.52 -29.57
C ASN A 326 -10.81 15.71 -28.36
N GLU A 327 -11.49 14.61 -28.66
CA GLU A 327 -12.16 13.76 -27.68
C GLU A 327 -11.15 12.90 -26.91
N GLY A 328 -10.11 12.40 -27.58
CA GLY A 328 -9.01 11.69 -26.93
C GLY A 328 -8.22 12.57 -25.95
N LEU A 329 -7.99 13.85 -26.31
CA LEU A 329 -7.34 14.82 -25.41
C LEU A 329 -8.22 15.18 -24.21
N ALA A 330 -9.53 15.29 -24.39
CA ALA A 330 -10.47 15.49 -23.29
C ALA A 330 -10.55 14.25 -22.37
N SER A 331 -10.68 13.06 -22.97
CA SER A 331 -10.77 11.78 -22.26
C SER A 331 -9.53 11.46 -21.43
N PHE A 332 -8.35 12.00 -21.80
CA PHE A 332 -7.12 11.84 -21.03
C PHE A 332 -7.29 12.20 -19.54
N PHE A 333 -8.10 13.23 -19.25
CA PHE A 333 -8.29 13.74 -17.90
C PHE A 333 -9.32 12.95 -17.07
N GLU A 334 -10.07 12.04 -17.69
CA GLU A 334 -11.04 11.19 -16.97
C GLU A 334 -10.36 10.20 -16.00
N GLY A 335 -9.05 9.96 -16.15
CA GLY A 335 -8.29 9.16 -15.20
C GLY A 335 -7.93 9.92 -13.92
N CYS A 336 -8.04 11.26 -13.90
CA CYS A 336 -7.74 12.04 -12.71
C CYS A 336 -8.71 11.69 -11.56
N ARG A 337 -8.20 11.63 -10.33
CA ARG A 337 -8.98 11.20 -9.17
C ARG A 337 -9.00 12.26 -8.08
N ILE A 338 -10.18 12.53 -7.51
CA ILE A 338 -10.35 13.40 -6.34
C ILE A 338 -10.19 12.59 -5.06
N LEU A 339 -9.43 13.10 -4.09
CA LEU A 339 -9.33 12.59 -2.73
C LEU A 339 -10.34 13.31 -1.81
N GLY A 340 -10.68 12.75 -0.65
CA GLY A 340 -11.69 13.33 0.26
C GLY A 340 -11.40 14.79 0.70
N ASN A 341 -10.12 15.17 0.78
CA ASN A 341 -9.68 16.54 1.03
C ASN A 341 -9.82 17.47 -0.19
N GLY A 342 -10.32 16.99 -1.32
CA GLY A 342 -10.43 17.72 -2.58
C GLY A 342 -9.16 17.74 -3.42
N THR A 343 -8.03 17.15 -3.00
CA THR A 343 -6.81 17.06 -3.83
C THR A 343 -7.06 16.18 -5.06
N VAL A 344 -6.51 16.57 -6.21
CA VAL A 344 -6.64 15.77 -7.44
C VAL A 344 -5.32 15.08 -7.80
N LEU A 345 -5.35 13.75 -7.92
CA LEU A 345 -4.27 12.94 -8.48
C LEU A 345 -4.36 12.97 -10.01
N MET A 346 -3.25 13.31 -10.66
CA MET A 346 -3.19 13.61 -12.10
C MET A 346 -2.46 12.51 -12.88
N ASN A 347 -2.74 12.42 -14.20
CA ASN A 347 -2.09 11.49 -15.15
C ASN A 347 -2.15 10.01 -14.71
N LEU A 348 -3.28 9.63 -14.11
CA LEU A 348 -3.62 8.22 -13.85
C LEU A 348 -4.37 7.64 -15.05
N PRO A 349 -4.30 6.32 -15.28
CA PRO A 349 -5.09 5.68 -16.33
C PRO A 349 -6.60 5.74 -16.01
N ALA A 350 -7.42 5.99 -17.03
CA ALA A 350 -8.87 5.94 -16.93
C ALA A 350 -9.34 4.48 -16.99
N ASN A 351 -9.52 3.83 -15.83
CA ASN A 351 -9.81 2.38 -15.77
C ASN A 351 -11.09 2.00 -16.52
N HIS A 352 -12.14 2.82 -16.47
CA HIS A 352 -13.39 2.61 -17.23
C HIS A 352 -13.20 2.71 -18.75
N ARG A 353 -12.08 3.25 -19.24
CA ARG A 353 -11.68 3.23 -20.67
C ARG A 353 -10.71 2.10 -20.96
N LEU A 354 -9.72 1.89 -20.08
CA LEU A 354 -8.65 0.91 -20.22
C LEU A 354 -9.19 -0.52 -20.28
N PHE A 355 -9.96 -0.92 -19.29
CA PHE A 355 -10.38 -2.32 -19.13
C PHE A 355 -11.25 -2.79 -20.31
N PRO A 356 -12.32 -2.05 -20.69
CA PRO A 356 -13.13 -2.43 -21.86
C PRO A 356 -12.35 -2.42 -23.17
N LEU A 357 -11.38 -1.51 -23.34
CA LEU A 357 -10.55 -1.48 -24.55
C LEU A 357 -9.68 -2.73 -24.67
N VAL A 358 -9.00 -3.14 -23.60
CA VAL A 358 -8.15 -4.32 -23.61
C VAL A 358 -8.99 -5.59 -23.79
N GLU A 359 -10.16 -5.69 -23.16
CA GLU A 359 -11.07 -6.81 -23.37
C GLU A 359 -11.47 -6.96 -24.85
N ARG A 360 -11.76 -5.85 -25.51
CA ARG A 360 -12.03 -5.83 -26.96
C ARG A 360 -10.80 -6.24 -27.78
N MET A 361 -9.61 -5.82 -27.38
CA MET A 361 -8.35 -6.23 -28.03
C MET A 361 -8.07 -7.73 -27.87
N ASP A 362 -8.42 -8.32 -26.73
CA ASP A 362 -8.30 -9.75 -26.47
C ASP A 362 -9.22 -10.57 -27.39
N ARG A 363 -10.40 -10.03 -27.73
CA ARG A 363 -11.34 -10.62 -28.69
C ARG A 363 -10.92 -10.42 -30.15
N GLY A 364 -10.07 -9.45 -30.44
CA GLY A 364 -9.44 -9.24 -31.76
C GLY A 364 -9.57 -7.82 -32.31
N TRP A 365 -9.24 -7.66 -33.59
CA TRP A 365 -9.26 -6.39 -34.29
C TRP A 365 -10.45 -6.27 -35.26
N MET A 366 -10.99 -5.06 -35.40
CA MET A 366 -11.95 -4.73 -36.46
C MET A 366 -11.31 -4.82 -37.85
N ALA A 367 -12.10 -5.25 -38.83
CA ALA A 367 -11.69 -5.23 -40.24
C ALA A 367 -11.89 -3.84 -40.86
N SER A 368 -12.86 -3.06 -40.37
CA SER A 368 -13.13 -1.69 -40.83
C SER A 368 -13.84 -0.84 -39.78
N ALA A 369 -13.92 0.48 -40.03
CA ALA A 369 -14.68 1.42 -39.21
C ALA A 369 -16.18 1.08 -39.10
N ASP A 370 -16.76 0.42 -40.12
CA ASP A 370 -18.18 0.04 -40.14
C ASP A 370 -18.51 -1.06 -39.11
N ASP A 371 -17.51 -1.86 -38.71
CA ASP A 371 -17.67 -2.86 -37.63
C ASP A 371 -17.93 -2.19 -36.27
N GLY A 372 -17.61 -0.89 -36.17
CA GLY A 372 -17.83 -0.07 -34.99
C GLY A 372 -19.24 0.49 -34.85
N VAL A 373 -20.13 0.25 -35.81
CA VAL A 373 -21.48 0.82 -35.87
C VAL A 373 -22.51 -0.29 -36.01
N SER A 374 -23.35 -0.47 -34.99
CA SER A 374 -24.52 -1.35 -35.10
C SER A 374 -25.68 -0.62 -35.80
N ALA A 375 -26.30 -1.30 -36.76
CA ALA A 375 -27.45 -0.76 -37.49
C ALA A 375 -28.72 -0.70 -36.62
N ASP A 376 -28.78 -1.51 -35.56
CA ASP A 376 -29.92 -1.61 -34.65
C ASP A 376 -29.77 -0.67 -33.43
N ASP A 377 -28.54 -0.46 -32.95
CA ASP A 377 -28.24 0.49 -31.89
C ASP A 377 -26.87 1.18 -32.14
N PRO A 378 -26.85 2.44 -32.62
CA PRO A 378 -25.61 3.16 -32.90
C PRO A 378 -24.76 3.44 -31.66
N ASN A 379 -25.29 3.24 -30.44
CA ASN A 379 -24.55 3.38 -29.18
C ASN A 379 -23.95 2.05 -28.69
N GLN A 380 -24.25 0.93 -29.34
CA GLN A 380 -23.75 -0.39 -28.94
C GLN A 380 -22.23 -0.45 -29.04
N THR A 381 -21.57 -0.81 -27.94
CA THR A 381 -20.13 -1.06 -27.92
C THR A 381 -19.78 -2.30 -28.77
N PRO A 382 -18.86 -2.19 -29.74
CA PRO A 382 -18.42 -3.31 -30.58
C PRO A 382 -17.67 -4.39 -29.80
N GLU A 383 -17.76 -5.63 -30.29
CA GLU A 383 -17.10 -6.79 -29.66
C GLU A 383 -15.57 -6.74 -29.75
N THR A 384 -15.02 -6.24 -30.86
CA THR A 384 -13.57 -6.16 -31.11
C THR A 384 -13.05 -4.72 -31.02
N ALA A 385 -11.73 -4.55 -30.94
CA ALA A 385 -11.09 -3.25 -30.87
C ALA A 385 -10.77 -2.70 -32.28
N PRO A 386 -10.86 -1.38 -32.53
CA PRO A 386 -10.32 -0.81 -33.76
C PRO A 386 -8.79 -0.86 -33.73
N THR A 387 -8.18 -1.00 -34.90
CA THR A 387 -6.74 -0.79 -35.05
C THR A 387 -6.38 0.68 -34.88
N PHE A 388 -5.10 0.96 -34.62
CA PHE A 388 -4.57 2.32 -34.52
C PHE A 388 -4.85 3.11 -35.80
N ARG A 389 -4.73 2.46 -36.97
CA ARG A 389 -5.09 3.01 -38.28
C ARG A 389 -6.53 3.49 -38.34
N ILE A 390 -7.49 2.66 -37.93
CA ILE A 390 -8.92 3.01 -37.96
C ILE A 390 -9.18 4.27 -37.14
N VAL A 391 -8.57 4.38 -35.95
CA VAL A 391 -8.72 5.57 -35.10
C VAL A 391 -8.16 6.81 -35.80
N LEU A 392 -6.95 6.74 -36.36
CA LEU A 392 -6.28 7.85 -37.04
C LEU A 392 -6.99 8.31 -38.32
N GLU A 393 -7.56 7.38 -39.09
CA GLU A 393 -8.25 7.69 -40.33
C GLU A 393 -9.48 8.58 -40.11
N ASN A 394 -10.10 8.50 -38.93
CA ASN A 394 -11.27 9.30 -38.54
C ASN A 394 -12.43 9.17 -39.54
N ARG A 395 -12.64 7.96 -40.09
CA ARG A 395 -13.68 7.61 -41.09
C ARG A 395 -14.88 6.89 -40.48
N TYR A 396 -15.25 7.25 -39.27
CA TYR A 396 -16.39 6.69 -38.55
C TYR A 396 -17.33 7.79 -38.07
N SER A 397 -18.56 7.41 -37.78
CA SER A 397 -19.51 8.31 -37.12
C SER A 397 -19.16 8.40 -35.64
N TRP A 398 -19.10 9.62 -35.10
CA TRP A 398 -18.74 9.83 -33.70
C TRP A 398 -19.83 9.31 -32.76
N GLY A 399 -19.42 8.69 -31.65
CA GLY A 399 -20.32 8.12 -30.64
C GLY A 399 -19.60 7.37 -29.52
N PRO A 400 -20.36 6.84 -28.53
CA PRO A 400 -19.82 6.17 -27.34
C PRO A 400 -18.74 5.10 -27.58
N PRO A 401 -18.82 4.25 -28.63
CA PRO A 401 -17.82 3.20 -28.90
C PRO A 401 -16.37 3.65 -29.08
N TRP A 402 -16.15 4.92 -29.43
CA TRP A 402 -14.87 5.44 -29.88
C TRP A 402 -14.04 6.13 -28.79
N TYR A 403 -14.66 6.50 -27.65
CA TYR A 403 -13.95 7.18 -26.55
C TYR A 403 -12.81 6.35 -25.95
N ALA A 404 -13.04 5.05 -25.71
CA ALA A 404 -12.01 4.20 -25.12
C ALA A 404 -10.78 4.02 -26.06
N PRO A 405 -10.95 3.71 -27.35
CA PRO A 405 -9.82 3.70 -28.30
C PRO A 405 -9.08 5.03 -28.44
N THR A 406 -9.77 6.17 -28.52
CA THR A 406 -9.11 7.47 -28.68
C THR A 406 -8.35 7.89 -27.43
N TRP A 407 -8.90 7.63 -26.25
CA TRP A 407 -8.18 7.71 -24.98
C TRP A 407 -6.92 6.84 -25.02
N GLY A 408 -7.05 5.58 -25.43
CA GLY A 408 -5.93 4.62 -25.46
C GLY A 408 -4.78 5.08 -26.35
N VAL A 409 -5.07 5.72 -27.50
CA VAL A 409 -4.06 6.34 -28.37
C VAL A 409 -3.36 7.50 -27.68
N VAL A 410 -4.11 8.47 -27.15
CA VAL A 410 -3.54 9.67 -26.52
C VAL A 410 -2.71 9.29 -25.28
N PHE A 411 -3.24 8.40 -24.44
CA PHE A 411 -2.59 7.97 -23.22
C PHE A 411 -1.30 7.18 -23.52
N PHE A 412 -1.31 6.29 -24.52
CA PHE A 412 -0.11 5.58 -24.99
C PHE A 412 0.96 6.57 -25.48
N LEU A 413 0.61 7.48 -26.40
CA LEU A 413 1.60 8.42 -26.96
C LEU A 413 2.18 9.38 -25.92
N TYR A 414 1.41 9.69 -24.89
CA TYR A 414 1.87 10.52 -23.78
C TYR A 414 2.71 9.75 -22.76
N ASN A 415 2.45 8.46 -22.52
CA ASN A 415 3.04 7.70 -21.41
C ASN A 415 3.87 6.46 -21.80
N TYR A 416 4.08 6.16 -23.09
CA TYR A 416 4.98 5.08 -23.51
C TYR A 416 6.44 5.44 -23.20
N GLN A 417 7.08 4.61 -22.37
CA GLN A 417 8.41 4.86 -21.81
C GLN A 417 9.36 3.69 -22.05
N ASP A 418 10.65 4.00 -22.21
CA ASP A 418 11.68 2.96 -22.18
C ASP A 418 11.88 2.47 -20.74
N PRO A 419 11.80 1.16 -20.46
CA PRO A 419 11.95 0.61 -19.11
C PRO A 419 13.34 0.85 -18.51
N TRP A 420 14.37 1.05 -19.34
CA TRP A 420 15.74 1.28 -18.88
C TRP A 420 15.93 2.71 -18.39
N ASP A 421 15.80 3.67 -19.30
CA ASP A 421 16.16 5.07 -19.06
C ASP A 421 14.98 6.00 -18.74
N GLY A 422 13.75 5.50 -18.86
CA GLY A 422 12.52 6.20 -18.46
C GLY A 422 12.05 7.28 -19.44
N ARG A 423 12.76 7.49 -20.56
CA ARG A 423 12.39 8.53 -21.54
C ARG A 423 10.99 8.30 -22.09
N PHE A 424 10.23 9.37 -22.25
CA PHE A 424 8.94 9.33 -22.95
C PHE A 424 9.19 9.28 -24.46
N VAL A 425 8.94 8.13 -25.07
CA VAL A 425 9.38 7.82 -26.44
C VAL A 425 8.73 8.75 -27.46
N TYR A 426 7.40 8.91 -27.40
CA TYR A 426 6.64 9.65 -28.41
C TYR A 426 6.09 11.00 -27.95
N ARG A 427 6.17 11.34 -26.65
CA ARG A 427 5.47 12.50 -26.09
C ARG A 427 5.83 13.84 -26.76
N ALA A 428 7.12 14.08 -27.02
CA ALA A 428 7.56 15.30 -27.67
C ALA A 428 7.04 15.42 -29.11
N ALA A 429 7.13 14.33 -29.88
CA ALA A 429 6.66 14.26 -31.26
C ALA A 429 5.12 14.31 -31.35
N PHE A 430 4.42 13.67 -30.41
CA PHE A 430 2.96 13.74 -30.29
C PHE A 430 2.49 15.17 -30.02
N ARG A 431 3.22 15.92 -29.19
CA ARG A 431 2.90 17.34 -28.97
C ARG A 431 2.98 18.16 -30.25
N GLU A 432 4.00 17.93 -31.07
CA GLU A 432 4.11 18.55 -32.40
C GLU A 432 2.97 18.11 -33.34
N PHE A 433 2.56 16.84 -33.25
CA PHE A 433 1.43 16.31 -34.01
C PHE A 433 0.11 16.98 -33.64
N ILE A 434 -0.15 17.29 -32.36
CA ILE A 434 -1.39 17.98 -31.94
C ILE A 434 -1.57 19.30 -32.71
N ASP A 435 -0.50 20.08 -32.84
CA ASP A 435 -0.52 21.37 -33.53
C ASP A 435 -0.58 21.23 -35.07
N LYS A 436 0.04 20.16 -35.61
CA LYS A 436 0.13 19.89 -37.07
C LYS A 436 -1.01 19.05 -37.65
N SER A 437 -1.81 18.39 -36.81
CA SER A 437 -2.85 17.43 -37.20
C SER A 437 -3.83 18.01 -38.22
N GLY A 438 -4.26 19.26 -38.01
CA GLY A 438 -4.99 20.06 -39.00
C GLY A 438 -6.28 19.44 -39.54
N GLY A 439 -6.88 18.48 -38.82
CA GLY A 439 -8.08 17.77 -39.23
C GLY A 439 -7.95 16.88 -40.48
N ARG A 440 -6.73 16.42 -40.79
CA ARG A 440 -6.52 15.43 -41.86
C ARG A 440 -7.30 14.15 -41.57
N MET A 441 -7.77 13.47 -42.62
CA MET A 441 -8.55 12.22 -42.54
C MET A 441 -8.03 11.21 -43.57
N GLY A 442 -8.28 9.92 -43.33
CA GLY A 442 -7.83 8.82 -44.20
C GLY A 442 -6.30 8.67 -44.28
N GLU A 443 -5.80 8.18 -45.42
CA GLU A 443 -4.37 7.92 -45.66
C GLU A 443 -3.46 9.11 -45.32
N GLY A 444 -3.86 10.34 -45.67
CA GLY A 444 -3.05 11.52 -45.38
C GLY A 444 -2.94 11.88 -43.89
N ALA A 445 -3.81 11.33 -43.03
CA ALA A 445 -3.69 11.42 -41.58
C ALA A 445 -2.66 10.40 -41.05
N VAL A 446 -2.69 9.18 -41.59
CA VAL A 446 -1.76 8.09 -41.27
C VAL A 446 -0.33 8.48 -41.67
N GLU A 447 -0.11 8.89 -42.93
CA GLU A 447 1.21 9.32 -43.43
C GLU A 447 1.79 10.46 -42.57
N ASN A 448 0.95 11.43 -42.19
CA ASN A 448 1.38 12.54 -41.33
C ASN A 448 1.74 12.08 -39.92
N PHE A 449 1.02 11.10 -39.37
CA PHE A 449 1.32 10.55 -38.06
C PHE A 449 2.64 9.77 -38.06
N GLU A 450 2.87 8.94 -39.08
CA GLU A 450 4.14 8.23 -39.25
C GLU A 450 5.30 9.22 -39.38
N GLU A 451 5.15 10.24 -40.24
CA GLU A 451 6.19 11.25 -40.48
C GLU A 451 6.52 12.07 -39.22
N VAL A 452 5.50 12.52 -38.48
CA VAL A 452 5.70 13.41 -37.34
C VAL A 452 6.04 12.65 -36.07
N VAL A 453 5.40 11.51 -35.81
CA VAL A 453 5.50 10.77 -34.54
C VAL A 453 6.44 9.57 -34.64
N LEU A 454 6.14 8.60 -35.51
CA LEU A 454 6.86 7.32 -35.51
C LEU A 454 8.30 7.44 -36.04
N LEU A 455 8.57 8.35 -36.97
CA LEU A 455 9.92 8.63 -37.46
C LEU A 455 10.76 9.52 -36.53
N ASN A 456 10.17 10.08 -35.47
CA ASN A 456 10.86 10.97 -34.54
C ASN A 456 10.75 10.52 -33.07
N PRO A 457 11.08 9.26 -32.72
CA PRO A 457 11.12 8.85 -31.32
C PRO A 457 12.25 9.60 -30.60
N MET A 458 12.05 9.91 -29.33
CA MET A 458 13.08 10.54 -28.50
C MET A 458 14.31 9.60 -28.42
N PRO A 459 15.55 10.08 -28.66
CA PRO A 459 16.74 9.22 -28.65
C PRO A 459 17.12 8.73 -27.24
N PRO A 460 17.91 7.64 -27.09
CA PRO A 460 18.31 7.11 -25.79
C PRO A 460 19.13 8.11 -24.98
N ILE A 461 18.88 8.17 -23.67
CA ILE A 461 19.51 9.13 -22.76
C ILE A 461 20.91 8.66 -22.31
N ASP A 462 21.04 7.39 -21.90
CA ASP A 462 22.32 6.78 -21.48
C ASP A 462 22.85 5.81 -22.56
N ARG A 463 24.17 5.82 -22.78
CA ARG A 463 24.89 4.91 -23.71
C ARG A 463 25.71 3.84 -22.99
N LYS A 464 25.68 3.77 -21.65
CA LYS A 464 26.21 2.61 -20.91
C LYS A 464 25.48 1.35 -21.36
N SER A 465 26.15 0.20 -21.25
CA SER A 465 25.58 -1.09 -21.66
C SER A 465 24.31 -1.40 -20.87
N ARG A 466 23.15 -1.36 -21.55
CA ARG A 466 21.89 -1.95 -21.10
C ARG A 466 22.17 -3.40 -20.67
N PRO A 467 21.61 -3.88 -19.54
CA PRO A 467 21.70 -5.29 -19.18
C PRO A 467 21.17 -6.19 -20.32
N ASP A 468 21.86 -7.30 -20.60
CA ASP A 468 21.53 -8.21 -21.71
C ASP A 468 20.14 -8.88 -21.53
N ASP A 469 19.63 -8.93 -20.30
CA ASP A 469 18.35 -9.49 -19.89
C ASP A 469 17.19 -8.48 -19.94
N MET A 470 17.45 -7.20 -20.21
CA MET A 470 16.40 -6.18 -20.28
C MET A 470 15.88 -5.99 -21.71
N GLU A 471 14.58 -6.22 -21.89
CA GLU A 471 13.88 -6.06 -23.17
C GLU A 471 14.13 -4.67 -23.80
N GLU A 472 14.42 -4.62 -25.10
CA GLU A 472 14.56 -3.36 -25.85
C GLU A 472 13.19 -2.71 -26.05
N VAL A 473 13.16 -1.37 -26.04
CA VAL A 473 11.93 -0.66 -26.38
C VAL A 473 11.63 -0.83 -27.87
N GLU A 474 10.43 -1.31 -28.19
CA GLU A 474 10.01 -1.47 -29.58
C GLU A 474 9.70 -0.08 -30.17
N LEU A 475 10.26 0.18 -31.36
CA LEU A 475 10.11 1.44 -32.12
C LEU A 475 9.52 1.15 -33.52
N PRO A 476 8.19 0.94 -33.61
CA PRO A 476 7.50 0.75 -34.90
C PRO A 476 7.81 1.86 -35.90
N GLY A 477 8.06 1.47 -37.14
CA GLY A 477 8.28 2.40 -38.26
C GLY A 477 7.01 2.76 -39.03
N SER A 478 5.91 2.04 -38.79
CA SER A 478 4.60 2.23 -39.43
C SER A 478 3.46 2.06 -38.43
N VAL A 479 2.26 2.54 -38.80
CA VAL A 479 1.06 2.40 -37.96
C VAL A 479 0.64 0.94 -37.84
N GLU A 480 0.81 0.12 -38.87
CA GLU A 480 0.46 -1.31 -38.82
C GLU A 480 1.35 -2.10 -37.83
N GLU A 481 2.62 -1.74 -37.70
CA GLU A 481 3.51 -2.33 -36.69
C GLU A 481 3.15 -1.89 -35.25
N LEU A 482 2.42 -0.79 -35.09
CA LEU A 482 2.11 -0.20 -33.79
C LEU A 482 1.00 -0.94 -33.04
N ASP A 483 0.09 -1.63 -33.75
CA ASP A 483 -1.08 -2.29 -33.16
C ASP A 483 -0.68 -3.29 -32.05
N GLU A 484 0.31 -4.15 -32.32
CA GLU A 484 0.78 -5.16 -31.36
C GLU A 484 1.56 -4.54 -30.19
N VAL A 485 2.33 -3.48 -30.43
CA VAL A 485 3.02 -2.72 -29.36
C VAL A 485 2.01 -2.06 -28.44
N TRP A 486 1.00 -1.42 -29.03
CA TRP A 486 -0.07 -0.72 -28.31
C TRP A 486 -0.90 -1.70 -27.48
N LYS A 487 -1.33 -2.83 -28.06
CA LYS A 487 -2.05 -3.88 -27.37
C LYS A 487 -1.25 -4.45 -26.20
N ARG A 488 0.03 -4.81 -26.42
CA ARG A 488 0.88 -5.37 -25.36
C ARG A 488 1.06 -4.38 -24.22
N TRP A 489 1.29 -3.11 -24.53
CA TRP A 489 1.44 -2.06 -23.52
C TRP A 489 0.16 -1.82 -22.71
N LEU A 490 -1.00 -1.73 -23.35
CA LEU A 490 -2.28 -1.55 -22.65
C LEU A 490 -2.66 -2.77 -21.82
N THR A 491 -2.38 -3.98 -22.31
CA THR A 491 -2.60 -5.24 -21.57
C THR A 491 -1.76 -5.26 -20.29
N ARG A 492 -0.48 -4.91 -20.41
CA ARG A 492 0.43 -4.77 -19.26
C ARG A 492 -0.07 -3.72 -18.28
N LEU A 493 -0.51 -2.56 -18.77
CA LEU A 493 -1.04 -1.48 -17.94
C LEU A 493 -2.32 -1.92 -17.19
N ARG A 494 -3.25 -2.64 -17.84
CA ARG A 494 -4.43 -3.23 -17.18
C ARG A 494 -4.02 -4.19 -16.07
N ASP A 495 -3.08 -5.09 -16.37
CA ASP A 495 -2.62 -6.10 -15.42
C ASP A 495 -1.89 -5.44 -14.24
N GLU A 496 -1.13 -4.38 -14.46
CA GLU A 496 -0.57 -3.51 -13.41
C GLU A 496 -1.66 -2.86 -12.54
N GLN A 497 -2.66 -2.21 -13.15
CA GLN A 497 -3.74 -1.52 -12.43
C GLN A 497 -4.63 -2.47 -11.61
N SER A 498 -4.77 -3.70 -12.05
CA SER A 498 -5.54 -4.73 -11.34
C SER A 498 -4.75 -5.40 -10.21
N GLY A 499 -3.41 -5.25 -10.19
CA GLY A 499 -2.53 -6.01 -9.29
C GLY A 499 -2.26 -7.45 -9.74
N LYS A 500 -2.61 -7.81 -10.98
CA LYS A 500 -2.24 -9.09 -11.60
C LYS A 500 -0.75 -9.15 -11.93
N LEU A 501 -0.16 -8.00 -12.26
CA LEU A 501 1.26 -7.85 -12.57
C LEU A 501 1.88 -6.80 -11.64
N GLU A 502 2.90 -7.19 -10.88
CA GLU A 502 3.73 -6.25 -10.15
C GLU A 502 4.84 -5.73 -11.06
N VAL A 503 4.99 -4.40 -11.14
CA VAL A 503 6.03 -3.77 -11.97
C VAL A 503 6.81 -2.75 -11.16
N GLU A 504 8.07 -3.08 -10.91
CA GLU A 504 9.01 -2.14 -10.34
C GLU A 504 9.30 -1.01 -11.35
N ARG A 505 8.98 0.23 -10.98
CA ARG A 505 9.31 1.42 -11.75
C ARG A 505 10.42 2.18 -11.05
N PRO A 506 11.66 2.18 -11.57
CA PRO A 506 12.80 2.81 -10.93
C PRO A 506 12.79 4.33 -11.17
N PHE A 507 11.78 5.01 -10.65
CA PHE A 507 11.53 6.44 -10.86
C PHE A 507 12.72 7.32 -10.47
N LEU A 508 13.44 6.97 -9.40
CA LEU A 508 14.67 7.68 -9.00
C LEU A 508 15.75 7.63 -10.08
N ARG A 509 15.98 6.45 -10.66
CA ARG A 509 16.95 6.25 -11.75
C ARG A 509 16.54 7.05 -12.98
N TRP A 510 15.27 6.93 -13.38
CA TRP A 510 14.73 7.67 -14.52
C TRP A 510 14.83 9.19 -14.33
N ALA A 511 14.57 9.68 -13.12
CA ALA A 511 14.74 11.10 -12.79
C ALA A 511 16.20 11.54 -12.98
N HIS A 512 17.17 10.75 -12.49
CA HIS A 512 18.59 11.04 -12.67
C HIS A 512 19.01 11.05 -14.14
N TYR A 513 18.54 10.11 -14.95
CA TYR A 513 18.82 10.11 -16.38
C TYR A 513 18.22 11.34 -17.09
N ALA A 514 16.98 11.69 -16.79
CA ALA A 514 16.37 12.91 -17.31
C ALA A 514 17.19 14.17 -16.94
N LEU A 515 17.75 14.23 -15.73
CA LEU A 515 18.68 15.32 -15.34
C LEU A 515 19.99 15.31 -16.14
N GLU A 516 20.58 14.14 -16.37
CA GLU A 516 21.78 14.00 -17.20
C GLU A 516 21.53 14.47 -18.65
N ALA A 517 20.31 14.22 -19.18
CA ALA A 517 19.86 14.71 -20.48
C ALA A 517 19.50 16.20 -20.51
N GLY A 518 19.38 16.85 -19.35
CA GLY A 518 18.89 18.22 -19.23
C GLY A 518 17.37 18.37 -19.39
N ASP A 519 16.60 17.28 -19.41
CA ASP A 519 15.14 17.31 -19.40
C ASP A 519 14.62 17.45 -17.97
N LEU A 520 14.67 18.68 -17.47
CA LEU A 520 14.25 18.98 -16.12
C LEU A 520 12.75 18.70 -15.89
N ALA A 521 11.92 18.75 -16.94
CA ALA A 521 10.47 18.53 -16.82
C ALA A 521 10.17 17.05 -16.60
N ALA A 522 10.78 16.16 -17.41
CA ALA A 522 10.70 14.72 -17.20
C ALA A 522 11.28 14.32 -15.83
N ALA A 523 12.43 14.89 -15.44
CA ALA A 523 13.03 14.63 -14.14
C ALA A 523 12.07 14.95 -12.98
N GLN A 524 11.41 16.11 -13.04
CA GLN A 524 10.42 16.49 -12.04
C GLN A 524 9.23 15.52 -12.00
N GLU A 525 8.68 15.14 -13.15
CA GLU A 525 7.56 14.19 -13.22
C GLU A 525 7.96 12.81 -12.67
N HIS A 526 9.16 12.33 -12.96
CA HIS A 526 9.66 11.07 -12.40
C HIS A 526 9.79 11.15 -10.87
N PHE A 527 10.34 12.23 -10.33
CA PHE A 527 10.38 12.43 -8.89
C PHE A 527 8.98 12.48 -8.27
N GLU A 528 8.03 13.18 -8.90
CA GLU A 528 6.64 13.26 -8.44
C GLU A 528 5.96 11.89 -8.44
N LYS A 529 6.13 11.10 -9.52
CA LYS A 529 5.65 9.72 -9.59
C LYS A 529 6.30 8.84 -8.54
N GLY A 530 7.60 9.01 -8.29
CA GLY A 530 8.35 8.30 -7.24
C GLY A 530 7.78 8.56 -5.84
N VAL A 531 7.51 9.83 -5.51
CA VAL A 531 6.91 10.20 -4.21
C VAL A 531 5.48 9.69 -4.08
N VAL A 532 4.70 9.64 -5.16
CA VAL A 532 3.34 9.08 -5.12
C VAL A 532 3.37 7.56 -4.94
N ALA A 533 4.27 6.86 -5.64
CA ALA A 533 4.39 5.41 -5.59
C ALA A 533 5.00 4.92 -4.27
N ALA A 534 6.02 5.62 -3.75
CA ALA A 534 6.71 5.31 -2.52
C ALA A 534 6.90 6.58 -1.68
N PRO A 535 5.85 7.05 -0.98
CA PRO A 535 5.89 8.31 -0.23
C PRO A 535 6.86 8.30 0.95
N GLU A 536 7.32 7.12 1.36
CA GLU A 536 8.28 6.90 2.45
C GLU A 536 9.71 6.65 1.94
N ASP A 537 9.94 6.63 0.62
CA ASP A 537 11.28 6.47 0.06
C ASP A 537 12.12 7.72 0.31
N VAL A 538 12.96 7.64 1.34
CA VAL A 538 13.87 8.71 1.77
C VAL A 538 14.84 9.13 0.65
N GLU A 539 15.30 8.22 -0.19
CA GLU A 539 16.23 8.55 -1.27
C GLU A 539 15.54 9.37 -2.36
N VAL A 540 14.31 8.99 -2.73
CA VAL A 540 13.48 9.75 -3.67
C VAL A 540 13.16 11.14 -3.10
N LEU A 541 12.72 11.22 -1.85
CA LEU A 541 12.39 12.50 -1.19
C LEU A 541 13.59 13.45 -1.14
N MET A 542 14.75 12.94 -0.72
CA MET A 542 15.99 13.74 -0.59
C MET A 542 16.55 14.18 -1.94
N SER A 543 16.48 13.30 -2.95
CA SER A 543 16.94 13.61 -4.31
C SER A 543 16.02 14.64 -4.97
N PHE A 544 14.70 14.50 -4.79
CA PHE A 544 13.74 15.47 -5.31
C PHE A 544 13.87 16.83 -4.63
N ALA A 545 14.02 16.86 -3.30
CA ALA A 545 14.27 18.10 -2.57
C ALA A 545 15.53 18.82 -3.07
N SER A 546 16.60 18.07 -3.30
CA SER A 546 17.86 18.59 -3.83
C SER A 546 17.68 19.15 -5.24
N PHE A 547 16.94 18.46 -6.11
CA PHE A 547 16.57 18.94 -7.44
C PHE A 547 15.77 20.25 -7.39
N LEU A 548 14.72 20.31 -6.56
CA LEU A 548 13.89 21.51 -6.43
C LEU A 548 14.70 22.71 -5.95
N TYR A 549 15.58 22.51 -4.97
CA TYR A 549 16.44 23.57 -4.45
C TYR A 549 17.48 24.03 -5.48
N GLN A 550 18.19 23.10 -6.12
CA GLN A 550 19.35 23.43 -6.96
C GLN A 550 18.98 23.81 -8.40
N GLN A 551 17.97 23.15 -8.99
CA GLN A 551 17.64 23.27 -10.42
C GLN A 551 16.33 24.02 -10.68
N ARG A 552 15.40 24.05 -9.71
CA ARG A 552 14.10 24.75 -9.85
C ARG A 552 13.98 26.04 -9.03
N ALA A 553 14.97 26.36 -8.20
CA ALA A 553 14.92 27.49 -7.27
C ALA A 553 13.64 27.51 -6.43
N ASN A 554 13.13 26.34 -6.04
CA ASN A 554 11.95 26.16 -5.20
C ASN A 554 12.36 25.61 -3.81
N PRO A 555 13.01 26.43 -2.96
CA PRO A 555 13.48 25.99 -1.64
C PRO A 555 12.34 25.67 -0.67
N ASP A 556 11.14 26.17 -0.93
CA ASP A 556 9.98 25.98 -0.06
C ASP A 556 9.39 24.57 -0.22
N ARG A 557 9.11 24.15 -1.46
CA ARG A 557 8.69 22.77 -1.73
C ARG A 557 9.81 21.76 -1.40
N ALA A 558 11.08 22.13 -1.58
CA ALA A 558 12.19 21.31 -1.11
C ALA A 558 12.14 21.11 0.42
N THR A 559 11.79 22.14 1.20
CA THR A 559 11.65 22.05 2.66
C THR A 559 10.56 21.05 3.06
N LYS A 560 9.41 21.05 2.38
CA LYS A 560 8.33 20.04 2.58
C LYS A 560 8.87 18.61 2.46
N LEU A 561 9.58 18.32 1.37
CA LEU A 561 10.09 16.97 1.09
C LEU A 561 11.14 16.53 2.11
N VAL A 562 12.05 17.43 2.51
CA VAL A 562 13.07 17.11 3.53
C VAL A 562 12.43 16.83 4.89
N LEU A 563 11.39 17.57 5.28
CA LEU A 563 10.66 17.30 6.51
C LEU A 563 9.93 15.96 6.47
N SER A 564 9.40 15.59 5.29
CA SER A 564 8.80 14.27 5.10
C SER A 564 9.86 13.15 5.23
N ALA A 565 11.04 13.34 4.65
CA ALA A 565 12.15 12.40 4.77
C ALA A 565 12.65 12.26 6.22
N LEU A 566 12.74 13.36 6.97
CA LEU A 566 13.12 13.33 8.39
C LEU A 566 12.10 12.54 9.22
N ARG A 567 10.80 12.75 9.00
CA ARG A 567 9.76 12.00 9.72
C ARG A 567 9.88 10.49 9.51
N VAL A 568 10.16 10.05 8.28
CA VAL A 568 10.40 8.62 7.99
C VAL A 568 11.64 8.13 8.72
N LEU A 569 12.76 8.85 8.59
CA LEU A 569 14.04 8.48 9.22
C LEU A 569 13.97 8.42 10.75
N GLU A 570 13.20 9.31 11.36
CA GLU A 570 12.99 9.37 12.82
C GLU A 570 12.05 8.26 13.32
N GLY A 571 11.22 7.70 12.44
CA GLY A 571 10.33 6.58 12.72
C GLY A 571 10.94 5.19 12.53
N GLU A 572 12.17 5.07 12.02
CA GLU A 572 12.84 3.78 11.81
C GLU A 572 13.41 3.18 13.10
N ASP A 573 13.24 1.86 13.29
CA ASP A 573 13.82 1.11 14.42
C ASP A 573 15.35 1.24 14.53
N VAL A 574 16.02 1.38 13.37
CA VAL A 574 17.47 1.55 13.28
C VAL A 574 17.78 2.89 12.62
N ALA A 575 18.13 3.87 13.45
CA ALA A 575 18.44 5.22 12.99
C ALA A 575 19.55 5.26 11.92
N ARG A 576 19.25 5.87 10.77
CA ARG A 576 20.22 6.13 9.69
C ARG A 576 20.87 7.51 9.88
N ASP A 577 21.68 7.67 10.93
CA ASP A 577 22.28 8.95 11.37
C ASP A 577 22.89 9.81 10.25
N LYS A 578 23.58 9.19 9.29
CA LYS A 578 24.20 9.90 8.16
C LYS A 578 23.15 10.60 7.28
N LEU A 579 22.04 9.93 6.98
CA LEU A 579 20.95 10.50 6.18
C LEU A 579 20.21 11.58 6.95
N ILE A 580 20.00 11.38 8.25
CA ILE A 580 19.45 12.41 9.15
C ILE A 580 20.32 13.67 9.11
N ASP A 581 21.64 13.52 9.27
CA ASP A 581 22.62 14.61 9.18
C ASP A 581 22.59 15.34 7.82
N GLU A 582 22.40 14.60 6.73
CA GLU A 582 22.30 15.16 5.37
C GLU A 582 20.99 15.91 5.16
N ALA A 583 19.88 15.33 5.59
CA ALA A 583 18.55 15.95 5.60
C ALA A 583 18.56 17.24 6.43
N GLU A 584 19.11 17.23 7.64
CA GLU A 584 19.25 18.43 8.45
C GLU A 584 20.09 19.52 7.76
N LYS A 585 21.20 19.14 7.13
CA LYS A 585 22.07 20.09 6.41
C LYS A 585 21.34 20.71 5.23
N LEU A 586 20.56 19.93 4.47
CA LEU A 586 19.75 20.46 3.38
C LEU A 586 18.64 21.36 3.92
N LEU A 587 17.93 20.93 4.97
CA LEU A 587 16.87 21.70 5.61
C LEU A 587 17.35 23.06 6.13
N ARG A 588 18.56 23.14 6.68
CA ARG A 588 19.17 24.42 7.11
C ARG A 588 19.44 25.38 5.95
N LYS A 589 19.62 24.87 4.72
CA LYS A 589 19.78 25.68 3.50
C LYS A 589 18.43 26.06 2.92
N THR A 590 17.47 25.13 2.93
CA THR A 590 16.17 25.32 2.31
C THR A 590 15.20 26.10 3.20
N ASP A 591 15.37 26.15 4.53
CA ASP A 591 14.54 26.93 5.44
C ASP A 591 15.37 27.83 6.39
N PRO A 592 15.52 29.14 6.06
CA PRO A 592 16.28 30.08 6.87
C PRO A 592 15.55 30.48 8.18
N LYS A 593 14.23 30.28 8.25
CA LYS A 593 13.39 30.67 9.41
C LYS A 593 13.15 29.54 10.38
N ARG A 594 13.60 28.32 10.05
CA ARG A 594 13.52 27.11 10.91
C ARG A 594 13.92 27.37 12.35
N ARG A 595 15.01 28.10 12.62
CA ARG A 595 15.44 28.36 14.01
C ARG A 595 14.46 29.20 14.82
N THR A 596 13.67 30.04 14.17
CA THR A 596 12.64 30.83 14.83
C THR A 596 11.41 29.96 15.06
N LEU A 597 10.96 29.22 14.05
CA LEU A 597 9.84 28.28 14.18
C LEU A 597 10.12 27.19 15.23
N ALA A 598 11.29 26.55 15.18
CA ALA A 598 11.71 25.52 16.14
C ALA A 598 11.67 26.01 17.59
N ARG A 599 12.03 27.27 17.86
CA ARG A 599 11.94 27.83 19.22
C ARG A 599 10.50 27.98 19.72
N VAL A 600 9.54 28.18 18.81
CA VAL A 600 8.12 28.22 19.15
C VAL A 600 7.61 26.78 19.34
N HIS A 601 7.96 25.87 18.42
CA HIS A 601 7.66 24.44 18.52
C HIS A 601 8.20 23.81 19.79
N ASP A 602 9.45 24.06 20.18
CA ASP A 602 10.05 23.52 21.42
C ASP A 602 9.23 23.90 22.66
N LYS A 603 8.70 25.14 22.70
CA LYS A 603 7.85 25.58 23.81
C LYS A 603 6.49 24.91 23.78
N ILE A 604 5.88 24.78 22.60
CA ILE A 604 4.59 24.10 22.43
C ILE A 604 4.73 22.62 22.79
N ALA A 605 5.78 21.95 22.30
CA ALA A 605 6.08 20.55 22.58
C ALA A 605 6.32 20.32 24.07
N ALA A 606 7.13 21.15 24.74
CA ALA A 606 7.32 21.07 26.19
C ALA A 606 6.00 21.19 26.95
N ARG A 607 5.10 22.08 26.51
CA ARG A 607 3.78 22.28 27.10
C ARG A 607 2.84 21.09 26.84
N ALA A 608 2.82 20.58 25.62
CA ALA A 608 2.00 19.45 25.21
C ALA A 608 2.40 18.17 25.95
N VAL A 609 3.70 17.88 26.04
CA VAL A 609 4.25 16.71 26.76
C VAL A 609 3.90 16.79 28.25
N ASP A 610 4.08 17.96 28.87
CA ASP A 610 3.69 18.20 30.27
C ASP A 610 2.17 18.00 30.50
N LEU A 611 1.35 18.49 29.58
CA LEU A 611 -0.11 18.37 29.66
C LEU A 611 -0.58 16.91 29.50
N VAL A 612 -0.03 16.21 28.50
CA VAL A 612 -0.29 14.78 28.27
C VAL A 612 0.12 13.94 29.48
N ALA A 613 1.30 14.20 30.06
CA ALA A 613 1.75 13.53 31.26
C ALA A 613 0.78 13.72 32.44
N ARG A 614 0.24 14.94 32.62
CA ARG A 614 -0.73 15.23 33.67
C ARG A 614 -2.10 14.61 33.45
N TYR A 615 -2.59 14.52 32.20
CA TYR A 615 -3.81 13.75 31.91
C TYR A 615 -3.62 12.26 32.16
N ARG A 616 -2.44 11.71 31.84
CA ARG A 616 -2.11 10.32 32.17
C ARG A 616 -2.10 10.09 33.68
N GLU A 617 -1.46 10.98 34.45
CA GLU A 617 -1.47 10.93 35.92
C GLU A 617 -2.89 11.08 36.51
N ALA A 618 -3.76 11.83 35.84
CA ALA A 618 -5.17 11.98 36.20
C ALA A 618 -6.05 10.78 35.78
N GLY A 619 -5.48 9.74 35.15
CA GLY A 619 -6.23 8.58 34.68
C GLY A 619 -7.23 8.92 33.58
N ARG A 620 -6.81 9.76 32.61
CA ARG A 620 -7.63 10.21 31.47
C ARG A 620 -7.07 9.73 30.13
N PRO A 621 -7.02 8.41 29.87
CA PRO A 621 -6.38 7.87 28.67
C PRO A 621 -7.02 8.34 27.37
N MET A 622 -8.33 8.61 27.31
CA MET A 622 -8.96 9.15 26.09
C MET A 622 -8.48 10.56 25.77
N MET A 623 -8.26 11.39 26.79
CA MET A 623 -7.65 12.71 26.60
C MET A 623 -6.16 12.61 26.22
N VAL A 624 -5.43 11.63 26.76
CA VAL A 624 -4.05 11.36 26.32
C VAL A 624 -4.04 10.98 24.84
N MET A 625 -4.89 10.05 24.41
CA MET A 625 -4.99 9.65 23.01
C MET A 625 -5.39 10.84 22.11
N ASP A 626 -6.42 11.60 22.48
CA ASP A 626 -6.88 12.75 21.69
C ASP A 626 -5.79 13.83 21.55
N LEU A 627 -5.17 14.24 22.65
CA LEU A 627 -4.14 15.28 22.63
C LEU A 627 -2.87 14.82 21.93
N SER A 628 -2.42 13.60 22.20
CA SER A 628 -1.24 13.03 21.55
C SER A 628 -1.44 12.89 20.06
N TRP A 629 -2.59 12.39 19.62
CA TRP A 629 -2.92 12.28 18.21
C TRP A 629 -3.03 13.63 17.53
N ARG A 630 -3.82 14.56 18.09
CA ARG A 630 -4.09 15.86 17.47
C ARG A 630 -2.84 16.73 17.45
N LEU A 631 -2.18 16.93 18.59
CA LEU A 631 -0.97 17.75 18.67
C LEU A 631 0.22 17.08 17.98
N GLY A 632 0.33 15.75 18.05
CA GLY A 632 1.35 14.99 17.31
C GLY A 632 1.19 15.17 15.79
N THR A 633 -0.03 15.01 15.27
CA THR A 633 -0.32 15.09 13.83
C THR A 633 -0.26 16.53 13.31
N GLU A 634 -0.93 17.47 13.99
CA GLU A 634 -1.11 18.85 13.51
C GLU A 634 0.14 19.71 13.72
N LEU A 635 0.93 19.44 14.77
CA LEU A 635 2.13 20.21 15.11
C LEU A 635 3.44 19.45 14.86
N GLY A 636 3.38 18.19 14.41
CA GLY A 636 4.55 17.38 14.11
C GLY A 636 5.40 17.03 15.33
N ILE A 637 4.75 16.72 16.46
CA ILE A 637 5.43 16.38 17.72
C ILE A 637 5.45 14.86 17.87
N ASP A 638 6.36 14.20 17.15
CA ASP A 638 6.36 12.74 16.98
C ASP A 638 6.50 11.97 18.30
N GLY A 639 7.18 12.56 19.30
CA GLY A 639 7.30 11.99 20.65
C GLY A 639 5.97 11.76 21.39
N LEU A 640 4.86 12.36 20.93
CA LEU A 640 3.53 12.15 21.50
C LEU A 640 2.88 10.83 21.05
N PHE A 641 3.24 10.27 19.89
CA PHE A 641 2.62 9.02 19.43
C PHE A 641 2.98 7.82 20.32
N GLY A 642 4.15 7.84 20.96
CA GLY A 642 4.48 6.86 22.00
C GLY A 642 3.58 6.97 23.25
N GLU A 643 3.06 8.17 23.56
CA GLU A 643 2.08 8.36 24.63
C GLU A 643 0.67 7.94 24.21
N TYR A 644 0.31 8.13 22.94
CA TYR A 644 -0.90 7.57 22.35
C TYR A 644 -0.93 6.05 22.49
N GLU A 645 0.13 5.38 22.05
CA GLU A 645 0.25 3.91 22.12
C GLU A 645 0.16 3.40 23.56
N ARG A 646 0.84 4.07 24.51
CA ARG A 646 0.76 3.71 25.94
C ARG A 646 -0.67 3.82 26.48
N ALA A 647 -1.36 4.94 26.22
CA ALA A 647 -2.72 5.13 26.69
C ALA A 647 -3.70 4.12 26.07
N LEU A 648 -3.51 3.78 24.79
CA LEU A 648 -4.24 2.73 24.11
C LEU A 648 -4.02 1.37 24.79
N ARG A 649 -2.77 0.98 25.05
CA ARG A 649 -2.42 -0.28 25.73
C ARG A 649 -2.96 -0.36 27.16
N GLU A 650 -2.89 0.73 27.91
CA GLU A 650 -3.33 0.79 29.31
C GLU A 650 -4.86 0.76 29.43
N SER A 651 -5.57 1.41 28.52
CA SER A 651 -7.04 1.55 28.60
C SER A 651 -7.82 0.50 27.81
N GLY A 652 -7.25 -0.03 26.72
CA GLY A 652 -7.97 -0.83 25.73
C GLY A 652 -9.08 -0.08 24.99
N LYS A 653 -9.21 1.24 25.17
CA LYS A 653 -10.21 2.09 24.51
C LYS A 653 -9.66 2.65 23.19
N SER A 654 -10.51 2.81 22.18
CA SER A 654 -10.20 3.62 20.99
C SER A 654 -11.04 4.90 20.99
N ILE A 655 -10.47 5.97 20.46
CA ILE A 655 -11.15 7.26 20.24
C ILE A 655 -11.81 7.33 18.84
N GLN A 656 -11.61 6.32 17.99
CA GLN A 656 -12.17 6.27 16.65
C GLN A 656 -13.67 5.97 16.68
N VAL A 657 -14.43 6.64 15.82
CA VAL A 657 -15.89 6.47 15.71
C VAL A 657 -16.20 5.95 14.31
N TRP A 658 -16.84 4.79 14.26
CA TRP A 658 -17.33 4.20 13.02
C TRP A 658 -18.44 5.04 12.41
N LYS A 659 -18.55 5.09 11.09
CA LYS A 659 -19.65 5.73 10.37
C LYS A 659 -20.58 4.67 9.80
N LEU A 660 -21.89 4.86 9.95
CA LEU A 660 -22.88 3.99 9.32
C LEU A 660 -22.99 4.35 7.84
N ALA A 661 -22.77 3.38 6.95
CA ALA A 661 -22.81 3.58 5.50
C ALA A 661 -24.24 3.61 4.92
N TYR A 662 -25.20 3.01 5.62
CA TYR A 662 -26.57 2.83 5.15
C TYR A 662 -27.53 3.69 5.97
N ASN A 663 -28.32 4.53 5.30
CA ASN A 663 -29.25 5.47 5.93
C ASN A 663 -30.55 4.81 6.45
N GLU A 664 -30.70 3.50 6.26
CA GLU A 664 -31.85 2.68 6.68
C GLU A 664 -33.18 2.96 5.97
N GLN A 665 -33.21 3.83 4.97
CA GLN A 665 -34.45 4.28 4.33
C GLN A 665 -34.46 3.97 2.84
N ASP A 666 -33.35 4.21 2.16
CA ASP A 666 -33.19 4.06 0.73
C ASP A 666 -31.72 3.71 0.40
N LEU A 667 -31.37 3.78 -0.89
CA LEU A 667 -30.02 3.54 -1.37
C LEU A 667 -29.35 4.85 -1.83
N ASP A 668 -29.78 6.00 -1.30
CA ASP A 668 -29.06 7.25 -1.51
C ASP A 668 -27.64 7.10 -0.95
N ASP A 669 -26.65 7.69 -1.63
CA ASP A 669 -25.21 7.50 -1.41
C ASP A 669 -24.65 6.11 -1.77
N TRP A 670 -25.43 5.26 -2.44
CA TRP A 670 -24.97 3.97 -2.97
C TRP A 670 -25.04 3.90 -4.50
N ASN A 671 -23.98 3.37 -5.11
CA ASN A 671 -23.88 3.13 -6.54
C ASN A 671 -24.22 1.66 -6.84
N VAL A 672 -25.22 1.46 -7.70
CA VAL A 672 -25.67 0.13 -8.18
C VAL A 672 -25.18 -0.08 -9.61
N VAL A 673 -24.65 -1.26 -9.90
CA VAL A 673 -24.42 -1.69 -11.29
C VAL A 673 -25.65 -2.44 -11.81
N GLY A 674 -26.37 -1.83 -12.75
CA GLY A 674 -27.59 -2.39 -13.38
C GLY A 674 -28.83 -2.33 -12.48
N ASP A 675 -29.85 -3.14 -12.80
CA ASP A 675 -31.07 -3.25 -11.97
C ASP A 675 -30.72 -3.80 -10.58
N SER A 676 -30.97 -3.01 -9.52
CA SER A 676 -30.59 -3.40 -8.16
C SER A 676 -31.39 -4.59 -7.65
N ALA A 677 -30.71 -5.68 -7.29
CA ALA A 677 -31.31 -6.73 -6.46
C ALA A 677 -31.37 -6.33 -4.97
N PHE A 678 -30.66 -5.25 -4.59
CA PHE A 678 -30.63 -4.74 -3.22
C PHE A 678 -31.84 -3.83 -2.97
N LYS A 679 -32.47 -3.99 -1.80
CA LYS A 679 -33.60 -3.17 -1.37
C LYS A 679 -33.46 -2.79 0.10
N ALA A 680 -33.59 -1.49 0.37
CA ALA A 680 -33.70 -0.95 1.70
C ALA A 680 -35.01 -1.38 2.37
N THR A 681 -34.92 -1.92 3.59
CA THR A 681 -36.07 -2.32 4.42
C THR A 681 -35.82 -1.95 5.88
N ASP A 682 -35.96 -0.67 6.20
CA ASP A 682 -35.68 -0.11 7.55
C ASP A 682 -34.32 -0.60 8.08
N GLU A 683 -34.33 -1.50 9.08
CA GLU A 683 -33.15 -1.96 9.83
C GLU A 683 -32.16 -2.86 9.04
N TYR A 684 -32.49 -3.29 7.81
CA TYR A 684 -31.60 -4.12 6.99
C TYR A 684 -31.80 -3.91 5.49
N LEU A 685 -30.76 -4.25 4.71
CA LEU A 685 -30.86 -4.45 3.27
C LEU A 685 -31.26 -5.90 2.97
N THR A 686 -32.19 -6.08 2.05
CA THR A 686 -32.55 -7.39 1.48
C THR A 686 -32.00 -7.52 0.07
N VAL A 687 -31.54 -8.72 -0.28
CA VAL A 687 -31.04 -9.01 -1.63
C VAL A 687 -31.68 -10.29 -2.15
N ASP A 688 -32.20 -10.25 -3.37
CA ASP A 688 -32.80 -11.41 -4.06
C ASP A 688 -32.30 -11.49 -5.51
N ARG A 689 -31.32 -12.36 -5.75
CA ARG A 689 -30.75 -12.66 -7.07
C ARG A 689 -31.31 -13.95 -7.68
N GLY A 690 -32.54 -14.31 -7.34
CA GLY A 690 -33.23 -15.45 -7.92
C GLY A 690 -32.89 -16.78 -7.22
N SER A 691 -32.71 -17.84 -8.01
CA SER A 691 -32.55 -19.19 -7.48
C SER A 691 -31.12 -19.44 -6.98
N PHE A 692 -31.01 -20.16 -5.86
CA PHE A 692 -29.74 -20.68 -5.37
C PHE A 692 -29.07 -21.55 -6.45
N ALA A 693 -27.85 -21.21 -6.83
CA ALA A 693 -27.07 -21.88 -7.85
C ALA A 693 -25.67 -22.18 -7.30
N PRO A 694 -25.48 -23.33 -6.64
CA PRO A 694 -24.19 -23.70 -6.08
C PRO A 694 -23.16 -23.90 -7.19
N GLY A 695 -21.99 -23.26 -7.07
CA GLY A 695 -20.90 -23.37 -8.05
C GLY A 695 -20.98 -22.38 -9.22
N GLN A 696 -22.02 -21.55 -9.30
CA GLN A 696 -22.05 -20.43 -10.24
C GLN A 696 -21.48 -19.17 -9.57
N PHE A 697 -20.45 -18.58 -10.19
CA PHE A 697 -19.75 -17.39 -9.70
C PHE A 697 -20.28 -16.09 -10.33
N ASP A 698 -21.60 -15.96 -10.48
CA ASP A 698 -22.27 -14.73 -10.91
C ASP A 698 -22.51 -13.84 -9.68
N PHE A 699 -22.21 -12.54 -9.73
CA PHE A 699 -22.34 -11.62 -8.60
C PHE A 699 -22.93 -10.26 -8.98
N GLN A 700 -23.52 -9.58 -8.00
CA GLN A 700 -23.86 -8.16 -8.10
C GLN A 700 -23.15 -7.39 -6.99
N LEU A 701 -22.70 -6.19 -7.33
CA LEU A 701 -22.01 -5.27 -6.44
C LEU A 701 -22.92 -4.11 -6.07
N LEU A 702 -22.83 -3.68 -4.81
CA LEU A 702 -23.40 -2.43 -4.30
C LEU A 702 -22.26 -1.65 -3.64
N THR A 703 -21.82 -0.55 -4.22
CA THR A 703 -20.65 0.20 -3.74
C THR A 703 -21.05 1.55 -3.15
N LEU A 704 -20.40 1.94 -2.05
CA LEU A 704 -20.65 3.21 -1.39
C LEU A 704 -20.08 4.37 -2.21
N ASP A 705 -20.84 5.46 -2.37
CA ASP A 705 -20.39 6.70 -3.03
C ASP A 705 -19.57 7.57 -2.07
N THR A 706 -18.52 6.98 -1.49
CA THR A 706 -17.62 7.65 -0.54
C THR A 706 -16.19 7.56 -1.00
N VAL A 707 -15.49 8.71 -0.96
CA VAL A 707 -14.07 8.79 -1.29
C VAL A 707 -13.23 8.61 -0.03
N THR A 708 -12.47 7.51 0.05
CA THR A 708 -11.44 7.33 1.09
C THR A 708 -10.10 7.89 0.61
N SER A 709 -9.42 8.67 1.46
CA SER A 709 -8.09 9.23 1.18
C SER A 709 -6.96 8.41 1.78
N GLY A 710 -7.26 7.52 2.72
CA GLY A 710 -6.32 6.86 3.63
C GLY A 710 -6.46 5.34 3.71
N ASP A 711 -6.07 4.85 4.88
CA ASP A 711 -6.43 3.52 5.38
C ASP A 711 -7.90 3.52 5.74
N PHE A 712 -8.56 2.38 5.62
CA PHE A 712 -9.97 2.29 5.97
C PHE A 712 -10.33 0.91 6.45
N SER A 713 -11.40 0.84 7.23
CA SER A 713 -12.02 -0.41 7.63
C SER A 713 -13.47 -0.41 7.19
N ILE A 714 -14.00 -1.60 6.88
CA ILE A 714 -15.42 -1.82 6.63
C ILE A 714 -15.88 -3.03 7.43
N ASP A 715 -17.05 -2.92 8.06
CA ASP A 715 -17.70 -4.02 8.74
C ASP A 715 -19.17 -4.14 8.37
N VAL A 716 -19.67 -5.38 8.42
CA VAL A 716 -21.05 -5.70 8.08
C VAL A 716 -21.50 -6.95 8.82
N GLU A 717 -22.77 -7.01 9.17
CA GLU A 717 -23.42 -8.26 9.56
C GLU A 717 -24.23 -8.81 8.40
N VAL A 718 -24.02 -10.09 8.07
CA VAL A 718 -24.69 -10.79 6.98
C VAL A 718 -25.51 -11.96 7.50
N ASP A 719 -26.70 -12.12 6.95
CA ASP A 719 -27.50 -13.33 7.10
C ASP A 719 -27.60 -14.03 5.76
N ALA A 720 -26.82 -15.10 5.62
CA ALA A 720 -26.77 -15.96 4.45
C ALA A 720 -27.01 -17.41 4.88
N ARG A 721 -28.14 -17.96 4.45
CA ARG A 721 -28.55 -19.31 4.85
C ARG A 721 -28.04 -20.35 3.87
N ARG A 722 -27.63 -21.50 4.43
CA ARG A 722 -27.24 -22.69 3.65
C ARG A 722 -28.36 -23.09 2.68
N GLY A 723 -28.00 -23.24 1.40
CA GLY A 723 -28.95 -23.60 0.34
C GLY A 723 -29.89 -22.48 -0.11
N GLU A 724 -29.81 -21.27 0.48
CA GLU A 724 -30.55 -20.08 0.04
C GLU A 724 -29.64 -19.04 -0.61
N ALA A 725 -28.41 -18.89 -0.12
CA ALA A 725 -27.37 -18.02 -0.70
C ALA A 725 -26.18 -18.86 -1.17
N SER A 726 -25.70 -18.61 -2.39
CA SER A 726 -24.43 -19.19 -2.85
C SER A 726 -23.25 -18.59 -2.08
N PHE A 727 -23.21 -17.25 -1.97
CA PHE A 727 -22.23 -16.52 -1.19
C PHE A 727 -22.63 -15.04 -1.02
N CYS A 728 -22.06 -14.36 -0.02
CA CYS A 728 -22.23 -12.93 0.23
C CYS A 728 -20.98 -12.34 0.90
N GLY A 729 -20.73 -11.05 0.80
CA GLY A 729 -19.66 -10.42 1.58
C GLY A 729 -19.36 -8.98 1.22
N LEU A 730 -18.08 -8.64 1.32
CA LEU A 730 -17.53 -7.31 1.12
C LEU A 730 -16.74 -7.22 -0.19
N VAL A 731 -16.75 -6.04 -0.82
CA VAL A 731 -15.91 -5.69 -1.99
C VAL A 731 -15.06 -4.47 -1.68
N VAL A 732 -13.80 -4.47 -2.14
CA VAL A 732 -12.84 -3.36 -2.00
C VAL A 732 -11.99 -3.24 -3.26
N GLY A 733 -11.36 -2.08 -3.49
CA GLY A 733 -10.43 -1.86 -4.61
C GLY A 733 -11.06 -2.02 -5.99
N ARG A 734 -12.38 -1.82 -6.12
CA ARG A 734 -13.10 -1.97 -7.39
C ARG A 734 -12.55 -1.02 -8.45
N LYS A 735 -12.17 -1.56 -9.61
CA LYS A 735 -11.70 -0.81 -10.80
C LYS A 735 -12.78 -0.72 -11.88
N ASP A 736 -13.57 -1.78 -12.04
CA ASP A 736 -14.72 -1.85 -12.93
C ASP A 736 -15.77 -2.86 -12.42
N ALA A 737 -16.65 -3.38 -13.27
CA ALA A 737 -17.68 -4.35 -12.89
C ALA A 737 -17.15 -5.78 -12.62
N SER A 738 -15.95 -6.11 -13.09
CA SER A 738 -15.37 -7.47 -13.08
C SER A 738 -13.95 -7.53 -12.50
N THR A 739 -13.38 -6.38 -12.13
CA THR A 739 -12.05 -6.23 -11.54
C THR A 739 -12.16 -5.57 -10.18
N PHE A 740 -11.98 -6.36 -9.12
CA PHE A 740 -12.10 -5.94 -7.73
C PHE A 740 -11.52 -6.99 -6.78
N HIS A 741 -11.40 -6.67 -5.50
CA HIS A 741 -11.07 -7.62 -4.45
C HIS A 741 -12.28 -7.85 -3.55
N SER A 742 -12.42 -9.06 -3.00
CA SER A 742 -13.61 -9.43 -2.25
C SER A 742 -13.26 -10.32 -1.06
N PHE A 743 -13.99 -10.12 0.04
CA PHE A 743 -13.99 -11.00 1.21
C PHE A 743 -15.38 -11.61 1.33
N ILE A 744 -15.48 -12.90 1.00
CA ILE A 744 -16.74 -13.57 0.70
C ILE A 744 -16.99 -14.69 1.70
N LEU A 745 -18.18 -14.75 2.28
CA LEU A 745 -18.70 -15.87 3.05
C LEU A 745 -19.46 -16.84 2.14
N PHE A 746 -19.02 -18.09 2.14
CA PHE A 746 -19.73 -19.25 1.63
C PHE A 746 -20.38 -19.99 2.81
N PRO A 747 -21.71 -19.95 2.97
CA PRO A 747 -22.37 -20.53 4.14
C PRO A 747 -22.26 -22.07 4.23
N GLY A 748 -21.81 -22.74 3.16
CA GLY A 748 -21.61 -24.19 3.07
C GLY A 748 -22.75 -24.95 2.37
N GLN A 749 -22.50 -26.22 2.05
CA GLN A 749 -23.50 -27.15 1.48
C GLN A 749 -23.69 -28.37 2.39
N VAL A 750 -24.93 -28.81 2.60
CA VAL A 750 -25.21 -30.06 3.30
C VAL A 750 -24.92 -31.23 2.35
N ARG A 751 -23.78 -31.92 2.54
CA ARG A 751 -23.40 -33.11 1.77
C ARG A 751 -23.13 -34.29 2.71
N ALA A 752 -23.73 -35.44 2.42
CA ALA A 752 -23.56 -36.64 3.23
C ALA A 752 -22.09 -37.13 3.19
N GLY A 753 -21.43 -37.19 4.35
CA GLY A 753 -20.05 -37.67 4.48
C GLY A 753 -18.96 -36.59 4.44
N ALA A 754 -19.31 -35.32 4.22
CA ALA A 754 -18.39 -34.18 4.33
C ALA A 754 -18.60 -33.42 5.66
N ALA A 755 -17.58 -32.68 6.10
CA ALA A 755 -17.72 -31.77 7.24
C ALA A 755 -18.73 -30.65 6.91
N ASP A 756 -19.59 -30.33 7.87
CA ASP A 756 -20.71 -29.39 7.71
C ASP A 756 -20.25 -27.94 7.96
N THR A 757 -19.22 -27.47 7.24
CA THR A 757 -18.52 -26.19 7.48
C THR A 757 -18.79 -25.13 6.41
N GLY A 758 -18.81 -23.86 6.82
CA GLY A 758 -18.75 -22.71 5.91
C GLY A 758 -17.30 -22.33 5.62
N PHE A 759 -17.10 -21.42 4.66
CA PHE A 759 -15.79 -20.93 4.26
C PHE A 759 -15.82 -19.42 4.05
N VAL A 760 -14.68 -18.78 4.31
CA VAL A 760 -14.43 -17.40 3.88
C VAL A 760 -13.26 -17.34 2.92
N ASP A 761 -13.44 -16.57 1.85
CA ASP A 761 -12.43 -16.41 0.81
C ASP A 761 -12.00 -14.95 0.68
N LEU A 762 -10.70 -14.72 0.56
CA LEU A 762 -10.16 -13.48 0.01
C LEU A 762 -9.81 -13.71 -1.45
N THR A 763 -10.54 -13.06 -2.36
CA THR A 763 -10.44 -13.31 -3.80
C THR A 763 -10.25 -12.02 -4.58
N SER A 764 -9.26 -12.00 -5.48
CA SER A 764 -9.13 -10.99 -6.54
C SER A 764 -9.84 -11.45 -7.81
N HIS A 765 -10.61 -10.57 -8.43
CA HIS A 765 -11.24 -10.75 -9.73
C HIS A 765 -10.49 -9.87 -10.74
N TYR A 766 -10.18 -10.45 -11.91
CA TYR A 766 -9.37 -9.88 -12.98
C TYR A 766 -10.10 -9.98 -14.33
N GLY A 767 -11.40 -9.70 -14.35
CA GLY A 767 -12.29 -9.92 -15.50
C GLY A 767 -13.41 -10.92 -15.21
N SER A 768 -14.23 -11.23 -16.21
CA SER A 768 -15.40 -12.11 -16.06
C SER A 768 -15.07 -13.55 -15.69
N ASP A 769 -13.93 -14.06 -16.17
CA ASP A 769 -13.58 -15.49 -16.08
C ASP A 769 -12.20 -15.73 -15.45
N SER A 770 -11.59 -14.70 -14.87
CA SER A 770 -10.25 -14.78 -14.28
C SER A 770 -10.31 -14.28 -12.85
N TYR A 771 -10.05 -15.16 -11.88
CA TYR A 771 -9.97 -14.80 -10.48
C TYR A 771 -8.81 -15.55 -9.80
N LYS A 772 -8.41 -15.06 -8.63
CA LYS A 772 -7.37 -15.66 -7.80
C LYS A 772 -7.82 -15.64 -6.35
N THR A 773 -7.92 -16.82 -5.75
CA THR A 773 -8.21 -16.98 -4.32
C THR A 773 -6.90 -16.96 -3.54
N TRP A 774 -6.73 -15.95 -2.68
CA TRP A 774 -5.54 -15.76 -1.84
C TRP A 774 -5.63 -16.53 -0.52
N ARG A 775 -6.84 -16.61 0.01
CA ARG A 775 -7.17 -17.28 1.28
C ARG A 775 -8.47 -18.04 1.07
N HIS A 776 -8.50 -19.27 1.55
CA HIS A 776 -9.69 -20.12 1.60
C HIS A 776 -9.70 -20.81 2.97
N LEU A 777 -10.55 -20.31 3.88
CA LEU A 777 -10.45 -20.63 5.30
C LEU A 777 -11.81 -21.09 5.84
N PRO A 778 -11.88 -22.25 6.52
CA PRO A 778 -13.13 -22.74 7.08
C PRO A 778 -13.57 -21.86 8.27
N VAL A 779 -14.88 -21.68 8.38
CA VAL A 779 -15.55 -20.94 9.47
C VAL A 779 -16.78 -21.70 9.95
N ASP A 780 -17.14 -21.47 11.22
CA ASP A 780 -18.36 -22.04 11.78
C ASP A 780 -19.59 -21.25 11.33
N THR A 781 -20.49 -21.92 10.63
CA THR A 781 -21.79 -21.38 10.19
C THR A 781 -22.95 -22.23 10.71
N SER A 782 -22.69 -23.08 11.71
CA SER A 782 -23.69 -23.96 12.32
C SER A 782 -24.57 -23.19 13.31
N ALA A 783 -25.83 -23.62 13.47
CA ALA A 783 -26.76 -23.03 14.43
C ALA A 783 -26.77 -23.85 15.73
N GLU A 784 -26.67 -23.21 16.90
CA GLU A 784 -26.69 -23.92 18.18
C GLU A 784 -28.01 -24.68 18.41
N PRO A 785 -27.97 -25.88 19.04
CA PRO A 785 -29.18 -26.67 19.33
C PRO A 785 -30.13 -25.92 20.27
N GLY A 786 -31.29 -25.50 19.76
CA GLY A 786 -32.34 -24.84 20.53
C GLY A 786 -32.59 -23.37 20.18
N GLN A 787 -31.76 -22.78 19.32
CA GLN A 787 -32.13 -21.53 18.66
C GLN A 787 -33.17 -21.81 17.57
N THR A 788 -34.30 -21.10 17.60
CA THR A 788 -35.16 -20.99 16.41
C THR A 788 -34.38 -20.26 15.31
N LEU A 789 -34.61 -20.59 14.03
CA LEU A 789 -34.06 -20.04 12.76
C LEU A 789 -34.08 -18.48 12.59
N VAL A 790 -33.85 -17.70 13.65
CA VAL A 790 -34.13 -16.26 13.75
C VAL A 790 -32.88 -15.41 14.03
N SER A 791 -31.66 -15.94 14.09
CA SER A 791 -30.46 -15.10 13.87
C SER A 791 -29.22 -15.87 13.42
N SER A 792 -29.14 -16.14 12.12
CA SER A 792 -27.98 -16.63 11.35
C SER A 792 -27.03 -15.49 10.92
N TRP A 793 -26.86 -14.47 11.76
CA TRP A 793 -26.06 -13.29 11.43
C TRP A 793 -24.59 -13.53 11.76
N HIS A 794 -23.72 -13.35 10.78
CA HIS A 794 -22.27 -13.39 10.94
C HIS A 794 -21.66 -12.01 10.64
N ARG A 795 -20.66 -11.62 11.40
CA ARG A 795 -19.97 -10.34 11.24
C ARG A 795 -18.72 -10.53 10.38
N LEU A 796 -18.67 -9.83 9.26
CA LEU A 796 -17.51 -9.74 8.37
C LEU A 796 -16.86 -8.38 8.54
N ARG A 797 -15.54 -8.33 8.70
CA ARG A 797 -14.79 -7.07 8.76
C ARG A 797 -13.47 -7.18 8.00
N LEU A 798 -13.13 -6.09 7.30
CA LEU A 798 -11.83 -5.86 6.69
C LEU A 798 -11.20 -4.62 7.31
N ASP A 799 -9.94 -4.73 7.73
CA ASP A 799 -9.10 -3.57 8.07
C ASP A 799 -8.00 -3.45 7.00
N ILE A 800 -7.91 -2.29 6.35
CA ILE A 800 -6.90 -2.00 5.32
C ILE A 800 -5.94 -0.95 5.85
N THR A 801 -4.67 -1.32 6.00
CA THR A 801 -3.59 -0.44 6.49
C THR A 801 -2.40 -0.52 5.54
N GLY A 802 -2.16 0.53 4.76
CA GLY A 802 -1.15 0.50 3.70
C GLY A 802 -1.47 -0.51 2.60
N GLY A 803 -0.62 -1.53 2.44
CA GLY A 803 -0.85 -2.68 1.56
C GLY A 803 -1.39 -3.92 2.30
N GLU A 804 -1.55 -3.85 3.61
CA GLU A 804 -2.00 -4.97 4.45
C GLU A 804 -3.52 -5.00 4.57
N VAL A 805 -4.09 -6.21 4.51
CA VAL A 805 -5.51 -6.50 4.69
C VAL A 805 -5.68 -7.54 5.79
N ASP A 806 -6.35 -7.16 6.88
CA ASP A 806 -6.73 -8.07 7.96
C ASP A 806 -8.20 -8.48 7.82
N MET A 807 -8.45 -9.79 7.84
CA MET A 807 -9.77 -10.41 7.66
C MET A 807 -10.31 -10.90 8.99
N TRP A 808 -11.50 -10.43 9.35
CA TRP A 808 -12.17 -10.78 10.61
C TRP A 808 -13.52 -11.43 10.34
N PHE A 809 -13.79 -12.53 11.05
CA PHE A 809 -15.06 -13.23 11.05
C PHE A 809 -15.52 -13.42 12.49
N ASP A 810 -16.73 -12.97 12.83
CA ASP A 810 -17.30 -13.06 14.18
C ASP A 810 -16.33 -12.58 15.29
N GLU A 811 -15.68 -11.44 15.02
CA GLU A 811 -14.70 -10.76 15.89
C GLU A 811 -13.34 -11.47 16.04
N GLU A 812 -13.15 -12.61 15.40
CA GLU A 812 -11.89 -13.32 15.34
C GLU A 812 -11.06 -12.92 14.11
N LEU A 813 -9.76 -12.68 14.28
CA LEU A 813 -8.84 -12.53 13.15
C LEU A 813 -8.61 -13.90 12.51
N ILE A 814 -9.02 -14.04 11.25
CA ILE A 814 -8.93 -15.30 10.52
C ILE A 814 -7.65 -15.36 9.68
N ALA A 815 -7.24 -14.25 9.04
CA ALA A 815 -5.95 -14.14 8.36
C ALA A 815 -5.57 -12.67 8.06
N SER A 816 -4.30 -12.48 7.71
CA SER A 816 -3.78 -11.26 7.08
C SER A 816 -3.20 -11.56 5.70
N HIS A 817 -3.26 -10.59 4.80
CA HIS A 817 -2.66 -10.67 3.46
C HIS A 817 -2.08 -9.33 3.02
N ALA A 818 -0.87 -9.36 2.46
CA ALA A 818 -0.17 -8.20 1.93
C ALA A 818 -0.36 -8.15 0.41
N PHE A 819 -0.89 -7.04 -0.10
CA PHE A 819 -0.94 -6.76 -1.53
C PHE A 819 0.30 -5.99 -1.99
N PRO A 820 0.69 -6.05 -3.28
CA PRO A 820 1.91 -5.42 -3.79
C PRO A 820 2.00 -3.91 -3.53
N SER A 821 0.85 -3.23 -3.54
CA SER A 821 0.79 -1.82 -3.22
C SER A 821 -0.59 -1.39 -2.74
N ARG A 822 -0.63 -0.23 -2.08
CA ARG A 822 -1.88 0.42 -1.70
C ARG A 822 -2.77 0.78 -2.91
N ASP A 823 -2.19 1.00 -4.09
CA ASP A 823 -2.95 1.33 -5.31
C ASP A 823 -3.86 0.19 -5.77
N VAL A 824 -3.46 -1.05 -5.53
CA VAL A 824 -4.28 -2.24 -5.82
C VAL A 824 -5.59 -2.16 -5.01
N LEU A 825 -5.49 -1.86 -3.72
CA LEU A 825 -6.61 -1.76 -2.78
C LEU A 825 -7.42 -0.45 -2.91
N ARG A 826 -6.89 0.57 -3.59
CA ARG A 826 -7.61 1.84 -3.83
C ARG A 826 -8.72 1.64 -4.85
N GLY A 827 -9.94 2.06 -4.53
CA GLY A 827 -11.10 2.02 -5.42
C GLY A 827 -12.38 2.17 -4.60
N SER A 828 -13.53 1.95 -5.23
CA SER A 828 -14.80 1.88 -4.50
C SER A 828 -14.84 0.60 -3.65
N PHE A 829 -15.60 0.65 -2.56
CA PHE A 829 -15.82 -0.47 -1.64
C PHE A 829 -17.31 -0.59 -1.29
N GLY A 830 -17.74 -1.74 -0.78
CA GLY A 830 -19.14 -1.99 -0.44
C GLY A 830 -19.46 -3.48 -0.28
N LEU A 831 -20.59 -3.92 -0.84
CA LEU A 831 -21.14 -5.26 -0.70
C LEU A 831 -21.10 -6.06 -2.00
N VAL A 832 -20.96 -7.38 -1.88
CA VAL A 832 -21.06 -8.35 -2.99
C VAL A 832 -22.03 -9.46 -2.64
N MET A 833 -22.84 -9.89 -3.61
CA MET A 833 -23.81 -10.98 -3.47
C MET A 833 -23.83 -11.91 -4.69
N GLY A 834 -23.73 -13.21 -4.44
CA GLY A 834 -23.89 -14.27 -5.46
C GLY A 834 -25.37 -14.60 -5.76
N PRO A 835 -25.66 -15.71 -6.48
CA PRO A 835 -27.04 -16.13 -6.72
C PRO A 835 -27.73 -16.53 -5.41
N GLY A 836 -29.05 -16.28 -5.31
CA GLY A 836 -29.85 -16.60 -4.13
C GLY A 836 -30.27 -15.38 -3.29
N LYS A 837 -30.46 -15.57 -1.99
CA LYS A 837 -31.06 -14.57 -1.07
C LYS A 837 -30.23 -14.36 0.19
N ALA A 838 -29.98 -13.12 0.55
CA ALA A 838 -29.27 -12.73 1.77
C ALA A 838 -29.81 -11.42 2.36
N ARG A 839 -29.39 -11.11 3.59
CA ARG A 839 -29.66 -9.83 4.25
C ARG A 839 -28.38 -9.23 4.82
N TYR A 840 -28.30 -7.91 4.82
CA TYR A 840 -27.17 -7.15 5.38
C TYR A 840 -27.67 -6.13 6.39
N ARG A 841 -26.96 -5.92 7.50
CA ARG A 841 -27.24 -4.84 8.46
C ARG A 841 -25.95 -4.36 9.09
N ASN A 842 -26.02 -3.25 9.83
CA ASN A 842 -24.88 -2.66 10.52
C ASN A 842 -23.66 -2.49 9.60
N ILE A 843 -23.90 -1.99 8.40
CA ILE A 843 -22.84 -1.73 7.42
C ILE A 843 -22.12 -0.45 7.86
N ARG A 844 -20.92 -0.56 8.41
CA ARG A 844 -20.16 0.60 8.88
C ARG A 844 -18.79 0.64 8.23
N TYR A 845 -18.23 1.83 8.19
CA TYR A 845 -16.88 2.04 7.72
C TYR A 845 -16.16 3.04 8.61
N LEU A 846 -14.84 2.90 8.67
CA LEU A 846 -13.94 3.82 9.34
C LEU A 846 -12.97 4.34 8.29
N ALA A 847 -13.03 5.63 7.97
CA ALA A 847 -12.07 6.26 7.07
C ALA A 847 -10.99 6.95 7.91
N LEU A 848 -9.77 6.42 7.88
CA LEU A 848 -8.62 7.02 8.56
C LEU A 848 -7.82 7.85 7.56
N HIS A 849 -7.07 8.84 8.05
CA HIS A 849 -6.26 9.67 7.18
C HIS A 849 -5.00 8.91 6.72
N ALA A 850 -4.55 9.13 5.48
CA ALA A 850 -3.38 8.42 4.90
C ALA A 850 -2.07 8.57 5.68
N ARG A 851 -1.97 9.62 6.49
CA ARG A 851 -0.81 9.92 7.36
C ARG A 851 -1.14 9.78 8.84
N ASP A 852 -2.24 9.10 9.17
CA ASP A 852 -2.63 8.85 10.55
C ASP A 852 -1.85 7.65 11.10
N PRO A 853 -0.87 7.85 12.01
CA PRO A 853 -0.14 6.73 12.58
C PRO A 853 -1.02 5.88 13.51
N ALA A 854 -2.19 6.39 13.95
CA ALA A 854 -3.07 5.64 14.84
C ALA A 854 -3.55 4.33 14.20
N ALA A 855 -3.77 4.28 12.88
CA ALA A 855 -4.19 3.06 12.19
C ALA A 855 -3.14 1.94 12.36
N ALA A 856 -1.88 2.27 12.03
CA ALA A 856 -0.76 1.35 12.15
C ALA A 856 -0.46 0.98 13.61
N ILE A 857 -0.51 1.95 14.53
CA ILE A 857 -0.31 1.72 15.96
C ILE A 857 -1.42 0.81 16.53
N GLU A 858 -2.69 1.13 16.27
CA GLU A 858 -3.82 0.33 16.75
C GLU A 858 -3.78 -1.09 16.17
N ARG A 859 -3.44 -1.23 14.88
CA ARG A 859 -3.24 -2.54 14.26
C ARG A 859 -2.12 -3.31 14.95
N ALA A 860 -0.95 -2.71 15.13
CA ALA A 860 0.20 -3.36 15.77
C ALA A 860 -0.13 -3.81 17.20
N VAL A 861 -0.73 -2.93 18.01
CA VAL A 861 -1.16 -3.26 19.37
C VAL A 861 -2.18 -4.40 19.39
N ARG A 862 -3.16 -4.38 18.46
CA ARG A 862 -4.18 -5.43 18.35
C ARG A 862 -3.58 -6.78 17.97
N LEU A 863 -2.71 -6.81 16.96
CA LEU A 863 -2.06 -8.05 16.53
C LEU A 863 -1.12 -8.60 17.62
N GLU A 864 -0.37 -7.73 18.31
CA GLU A 864 0.47 -8.15 19.43
C GLU A 864 -0.37 -8.75 20.57
N ALA A 865 -1.51 -8.14 20.91
CA ALA A 865 -2.41 -8.65 21.95
C ALA A 865 -3.02 -10.02 21.60
N LEU A 866 -3.15 -10.32 20.30
CA LEU A 866 -3.63 -11.62 19.80
C LEU A 866 -2.51 -12.64 19.60
N THR A 867 -1.25 -12.20 19.56
CA THR A 867 -0.09 -13.06 19.30
C THR A 867 0.28 -13.82 20.57
N ASP A 868 0.33 -15.14 20.46
CA ASP A 868 0.84 -16.02 21.52
C ASP A 868 2.34 -15.74 21.75
N ALA A 869 2.71 -15.35 22.96
CA ALA A 869 4.07 -14.92 23.28
C ALA A 869 5.13 -16.04 23.16
N ASP A 870 4.72 -17.30 23.30
CA ASP A 870 5.64 -18.45 23.27
C ASP A 870 5.85 -18.96 21.85
N THR A 871 4.79 -18.96 21.04
CA THR A 871 4.76 -19.59 19.71
C THR A 871 4.75 -18.59 18.55
N GLY A 872 4.34 -17.34 18.80
CA GLY A 872 4.13 -16.31 17.78
C GLY A 872 2.88 -16.50 16.92
N ARG A 873 2.04 -17.50 17.22
CA ARG A 873 0.80 -17.80 16.48
C ARG A 873 -0.33 -16.84 16.87
N ILE A 874 -1.31 -16.64 15.99
CA ILE A 874 -2.53 -15.88 16.31
C ILE A 874 -3.72 -16.82 16.25
N GLY A 875 -4.41 -17.01 17.38
CA GLY A 875 -5.48 -18.02 17.48
C GLY A 875 -4.98 -19.40 17.06
N ASP A 876 -5.67 -20.05 16.13
CA ASP A 876 -5.27 -21.36 15.58
C ASP A 876 -4.50 -21.28 14.25
N SER A 877 -4.15 -20.06 13.83
CA SER A 877 -3.38 -19.78 12.63
C SER A 877 -1.88 -19.76 12.93
N TRP A 878 -1.10 -20.48 12.14
CA TRP A 878 0.36 -20.47 12.20
C TRP A 878 0.98 -19.45 11.23
N LEU A 879 0.17 -18.73 10.45
CA LEU A 879 0.62 -17.74 9.47
C LEU A 879 1.57 -16.70 10.10
N GLY A 880 2.72 -16.49 9.46
CA GLY A 880 3.78 -15.59 9.94
C GLY A 880 4.63 -16.14 11.10
N ALA A 881 4.20 -17.24 11.74
CA ALA A 881 4.84 -17.89 12.86
C ALA A 881 5.62 -19.14 12.44
N ARG A 882 6.48 -19.65 13.34
CA ARG A 882 7.19 -20.93 13.15
C ARG A 882 6.43 -22.05 13.87
N PRO A 883 5.83 -23.00 13.13
CA PRO A 883 5.10 -24.09 13.76
C PRO A 883 6.05 -25.07 14.48
N PRO A 884 5.57 -25.77 15.52
CA PRO A 884 6.29 -26.91 16.08
C PRO A 884 6.50 -27.97 14.99
N PHE A 885 7.52 -28.80 15.14
CA PHE A 885 7.66 -29.97 14.27
C PHE A 885 6.63 -31.03 14.71
N PRO A 886 5.92 -31.72 13.79
CA PRO A 886 4.89 -32.69 14.16
C PRO A 886 5.40 -33.82 15.07
N GLU A 887 4.61 -34.18 16.07
CA GLU A 887 4.85 -35.33 16.93
C GLU A 887 4.28 -36.59 16.28
N VAL A 888 5.14 -37.56 15.97
CA VAL A 888 4.74 -38.79 15.28
C VAL A 888 5.09 -40.01 16.12
N SER A 889 4.20 -41.00 16.09
CA SER A 889 4.43 -42.30 16.76
C SER A 889 5.39 -43.18 15.96
N ARG A 890 5.35 -43.09 14.62
CA ARG A 890 6.26 -43.80 13.71
C ARG A 890 6.35 -43.13 12.34
N TRP A 891 7.50 -43.28 11.68
CA TRP A 891 7.75 -42.87 10.30
C TRP A 891 7.63 -44.05 9.32
N SER A 892 7.15 -43.75 8.11
CA SER A 892 7.25 -44.60 6.92
C SER A 892 8.15 -43.88 5.91
N GLY A 893 9.30 -44.48 5.59
CA GLY A 893 10.29 -43.88 4.69
C GLY A 893 11.37 -43.07 5.42
N ALA A 894 11.64 -41.84 4.95
CA ALA A 894 12.69 -40.99 5.50
C ALA A 894 12.24 -40.33 6.82
N GLU A 895 12.90 -40.70 7.92
CA GLU A 895 12.68 -40.11 9.24
C GLU A 895 13.19 -38.67 9.31
N ARG A 896 12.44 -37.81 10.01
CA ARG A 896 12.82 -36.43 10.30
C ARG A 896 12.45 -36.05 11.72
N SER A 897 13.26 -35.20 12.36
CA SER A 897 13.00 -34.74 13.74
C SER A 897 12.86 -33.22 13.88
N SER A 898 13.16 -32.44 12.83
CA SER A 898 13.03 -30.98 12.85
C SER A 898 12.89 -30.36 11.45
N TRP A 899 12.41 -29.11 11.42
CA TRP A 899 12.37 -28.29 10.21
C TRP A 899 13.76 -28.01 9.63
N ALA A 900 14.79 -27.92 10.49
CA ALA A 900 16.15 -27.55 10.09
C ALA A 900 16.86 -28.62 9.23
N GLU A 901 16.45 -29.89 9.31
CA GLU A 901 17.08 -30.98 8.56
C GLU A 901 16.97 -30.84 7.03
N ALA A 902 15.93 -30.13 6.53
CA ALA A 902 15.78 -29.87 5.10
C ALA A 902 16.75 -28.79 4.58
N GLY A 903 17.32 -27.98 5.47
CA GLY A 903 18.09 -26.79 5.10
C GLY A 903 17.20 -25.61 4.65
N PRO A 904 17.80 -24.59 4.00
CA PRO A 904 17.09 -23.37 3.58
C PRO A 904 16.33 -23.59 2.27
N VAL A 905 15.28 -24.42 2.33
CA VAL A 905 14.38 -24.75 1.21
C VAL A 905 12.93 -24.58 1.66
N PRO A 906 12.00 -24.29 0.73
CA PRO A 906 10.57 -24.26 1.07
C PRO A 906 10.11 -25.65 1.53
N GLN A 907 9.22 -25.68 2.52
CA GLN A 907 8.69 -26.93 3.07
C GLN A 907 7.16 -26.91 3.12
N LEU A 908 6.52 -28.02 2.81
CA LEU A 908 5.06 -28.17 2.89
C LEU A 908 4.71 -29.22 3.95
N LEU A 909 3.96 -28.82 4.98
CA LEU A 909 3.32 -29.72 5.93
C LEU A 909 1.92 -30.09 5.43
N VAL A 910 1.60 -31.38 5.42
CA VAL A 910 0.28 -31.89 5.01
C VAL A 910 -0.28 -32.78 6.10
N LEU A 911 -1.44 -32.43 6.64
CA LEU A 911 -2.19 -33.22 7.62
C LEU A 911 -3.39 -33.86 6.92
N TRP A 912 -3.53 -35.18 6.99
CA TRP A 912 -4.49 -35.94 6.18
C TRP A 912 -4.99 -37.22 6.87
N SER A 913 -6.03 -37.86 6.33
CA SER A 913 -6.47 -39.19 6.76
C SER A 913 -6.73 -40.11 5.56
N ILE A 914 -6.70 -41.43 5.78
CA ILE A 914 -6.99 -42.44 4.73
C ILE A 914 -8.35 -42.16 4.09
N ASN A 915 -9.40 -42.01 4.90
CA ASN A 915 -10.76 -41.73 4.40
C ASN A 915 -10.80 -40.46 3.55
N GLN A 916 -10.10 -39.39 3.96
CA GLN A 916 -10.08 -38.14 3.19
C GLN A 916 -9.30 -38.30 1.88
N ASN A 917 -8.16 -39.00 1.90
CA ASN A 917 -7.36 -39.22 0.70
C ASN A 917 -8.01 -40.22 -0.29
N GLU A 918 -8.91 -41.08 0.17
CA GLU A 918 -9.76 -41.90 -0.73
C GLU A 918 -10.82 -41.06 -1.46
N MET A 919 -11.34 -40.02 -0.81
CA MET A 919 -12.29 -39.08 -1.42
C MET A 919 -11.60 -38.07 -2.34
N ILE A 920 -10.37 -37.69 -2.00
CA ILE A 920 -9.54 -36.70 -2.70
C ILE A 920 -8.10 -37.25 -2.77
N PRO A 921 -7.68 -37.91 -3.86
CA PRO A 921 -6.39 -38.63 -3.97
C PRO A 921 -5.13 -37.74 -4.03
N MET A 922 -4.90 -36.92 -3.01
CA MET A 922 -3.82 -35.92 -2.92
C MET A 922 -2.40 -36.48 -3.07
N HIS A 923 -2.17 -37.74 -2.70
CA HIS A 923 -0.84 -38.36 -2.81
C HIS A 923 -0.26 -38.31 -4.24
N GLU A 924 -1.10 -38.43 -5.27
CA GLU A 924 -0.67 -38.29 -6.66
C GLU A 924 -0.29 -36.84 -6.99
N TRP A 925 -1.12 -35.89 -6.55
CA TRP A 925 -0.85 -34.45 -6.68
C TRP A 925 0.43 -34.03 -5.96
N LEU A 926 0.64 -34.44 -4.71
CA LEU A 926 1.84 -34.11 -3.93
C LEU A 926 3.12 -34.60 -4.60
N ARG A 927 3.08 -35.79 -5.23
CA ARG A 927 4.22 -36.30 -6.01
C ARG A 927 4.50 -35.41 -7.22
N GLY A 928 3.46 -35.03 -7.97
CA GLY A 928 3.57 -34.11 -9.10
C GLY A 928 4.14 -32.76 -8.68
N LEU A 929 3.61 -32.17 -7.60
CA LEU A 929 4.05 -30.89 -7.03
C LEU A 929 5.54 -30.92 -6.65
N LYS A 930 6.00 -32.00 -6.02
CA LYS A 930 7.43 -32.16 -5.70
C LYS A 930 8.30 -32.25 -6.95
N GLU A 931 7.87 -33.03 -7.94
CA GLU A 931 8.61 -33.20 -9.20
C GLU A 931 8.73 -31.89 -9.96
N GLU A 932 7.65 -31.10 -10.00
CA GLU A 932 7.61 -29.79 -10.63
C GLU A 932 8.55 -28.77 -9.97
N HIS A 933 8.64 -28.79 -8.64
CA HIS A 933 9.43 -27.82 -7.86
C HIS A 933 10.74 -28.40 -7.28
N GLU A 934 11.30 -29.44 -7.89
CA GLU A 934 12.56 -30.05 -7.45
C GLU A 934 13.75 -29.08 -7.54
N ASP A 935 13.75 -28.19 -8.54
CA ASP A 935 14.84 -27.23 -8.80
C ASP A 935 15.00 -26.17 -7.70
N VAL A 936 13.90 -25.79 -7.06
CA VAL A 936 13.89 -24.91 -5.87
C VAL A 936 14.02 -25.71 -4.56
N GLY A 937 13.97 -27.04 -4.65
CA GLY A 937 14.26 -27.95 -3.54
C GLY A 937 13.10 -28.19 -2.58
N LEU A 938 11.84 -28.03 -3.02
CA LEU A 938 10.65 -28.25 -2.18
C LEU A 938 10.73 -29.59 -1.42
N ARG A 939 10.39 -29.56 -0.12
CA ARG A 939 10.32 -30.74 0.75
C ARG A 939 8.95 -30.88 1.38
N ILE A 940 8.43 -32.10 1.38
CA ILE A 940 7.08 -32.39 1.88
C ILE A 940 7.16 -33.25 3.15
N VAL A 941 6.37 -32.90 4.17
CA VAL A 941 6.17 -33.70 5.38
C VAL A 941 4.69 -33.99 5.49
N SER A 942 4.31 -35.26 5.38
CA SER A 942 2.91 -35.70 5.42
C SER A 942 2.61 -36.45 6.70
N ILE A 943 1.61 -36.03 7.46
CA ILE A 943 1.23 -36.62 8.75
C ILE A 943 -0.19 -37.17 8.64
N ALA A 944 -0.32 -38.50 8.76
CA ALA A 944 -1.61 -39.18 8.75
C ALA A 944 -2.24 -39.19 10.14
N SER A 945 -3.57 -39.20 10.18
CA SER A 945 -4.34 -39.28 11.42
C SER A 945 -3.96 -40.50 12.27
N ALA A 946 -3.84 -40.31 13.58
CA ALA A 946 -3.58 -41.40 14.52
C ALA A 946 -4.67 -42.50 14.49
N VAL A 947 -5.87 -42.20 13.98
CA VAL A 947 -6.98 -43.16 13.84
C VAL A 947 -6.71 -44.20 12.76
N ASP A 948 -5.88 -43.87 11.77
CA ASP A 948 -5.56 -44.73 10.62
C ASP A 948 -4.47 -45.78 10.93
N GLY A 949 -4.01 -45.86 12.19
CA GLY A 949 -2.82 -46.61 12.57
C GLY A 949 -2.82 -48.10 12.23
N ASP A 950 -4.00 -48.75 12.18
CA ASP A 950 -4.12 -50.18 11.84
C ASP A 950 -3.96 -50.43 10.33
N GLU A 951 -4.29 -49.46 9.48
CA GLU A 951 -4.30 -49.59 8.01
C GLU A 951 -3.14 -48.85 7.33
N PHE A 952 -2.48 -47.94 8.04
CA PHE A 952 -1.45 -47.02 7.54
C PHE A 952 -0.37 -47.69 6.66
N ASP A 953 0.29 -48.74 7.14
CA ASP A 953 1.40 -49.37 6.39
C ASP A 953 0.89 -50.09 5.13
N GLY A 954 -0.30 -50.69 5.20
CA GLY A 954 -0.94 -51.34 4.06
C GLY A 954 -1.37 -50.33 3.00
N TYR A 955 -1.87 -49.18 3.44
CA TYR A 955 -2.32 -48.10 2.55
C TYR A 955 -1.16 -47.44 1.80
N LEU A 956 -0.05 -47.16 2.49
CA LEU A 956 1.15 -46.56 1.88
C LEU A 956 1.87 -47.50 0.90
N ALA A 957 1.63 -48.81 0.95
CA ALA A 957 2.17 -49.76 -0.01
C ALA A 957 1.57 -49.58 -1.41
N THR A 958 0.36 -49.03 -1.53
CA THR A 958 -0.33 -48.77 -2.80
C THR A 958 -0.41 -47.27 -3.14
N HIS A 959 -0.35 -46.39 -2.14
CA HIS A 959 -0.44 -44.94 -2.31
C HIS A 959 0.85 -44.26 -1.84
N ILE A 960 1.72 -43.95 -2.80
CA ILE A 960 3.07 -43.43 -2.51
C ILE A 960 3.00 -41.92 -2.30
N PHE A 961 3.38 -41.47 -1.10
CA PHE A 961 3.60 -40.07 -0.79
C PHE A 961 5.09 -39.69 -0.93
N PRO A 962 5.40 -38.43 -1.28
CA PRO A 962 6.78 -37.95 -1.36
C PRO A 962 7.42 -37.70 0.01
N ASP A 963 8.75 -37.83 0.07
CA ASP A 963 9.61 -37.46 1.21
C ASP A 963 9.28 -38.20 2.52
N ALA A 964 8.84 -37.49 3.57
CA ALA A 964 8.68 -38.01 4.92
C ALA A 964 7.20 -38.17 5.26
N VAL A 965 6.78 -39.39 5.63
CA VAL A 965 5.39 -39.70 5.99
C VAL A 965 5.32 -40.26 7.40
N GLY A 966 4.63 -39.56 8.30
CA GLY A 966 4.48 -39.95 9.70
C GLY A 966 3.05 -40.32 10.05
N LEU A 967 2.88 -41.15 11.06
CA LEU A 967 1.60 -41.38 11.73
C LEU A 967 1.56 -40.51 13.00
N ASP A 968 0.53 -39.68 13.16
CA ASP A 968 0.40 -38.80 14.33
C ASP A 968 0.46 -39.59 15.64
N ASP A 969 1.05 -38.99 16.67
CA ASP A 969 1.15 -39.60 18.00
C ASP A 969 -0.14 -39.41 18.79
N ARG A 970 -0.60 -40.45 19.50
CA ARG A 970 -1.80 -40.38 20.35
C ARG A 970 -1.67 -41.24 21.59
N GLU A 971 -1.87 -40.62 22.75
CA GLU A 971 -2.02 -41.31 24.03
C GLU A 971 -3.50 -41.35 24.46
N GLY A 972 -4.18 -42.49 24.29
CA GLY A 972 -5.57 -42.66 24.74
C GLY A 972 -6.63 -42.20 23.73
N PHE A 973 -7.68 -41.51 24.21
CA PHE A 973 -8.77 -40.99 23.39
C PHE A 973 -8.43 -39.56 22.92
N GLY A 974 -8.60 -39.26 21.63
CA GLY A 974 -8.28 -37.97 21.02
C GLY A 974 -8.05 -38.10 19.50
N ILE A 975 -7.80 -36.97 18.83
CA ILE A 975 -7.51 -36.91 17.38
C ILE A 975 -6.00 -37.06 17.07
N GLY A 976 -5.14 -36.88 18.07
CA GLY A 976 -3.69 -36.98 17.97
C GLY A 976 -2.99 -35.66 18.30
N LYS A 977 -1.74 -35.70 18.75
CA LYS A 977 -1.02 -34.54 19.29
C LYS A 977 -0.72 -33.50 18.24
N SER A 978 -0.27 -33.91 17.05
CA SER A 978 -0.06 -32.98 15.93
C SER A 978 -1.40 -32.43 15.47
N PHE A 979 -2.43 -33.27 15.36
CA PHE A 979 -3.75 -32.82 14.90
C PHE A 979 -4.39 -31.79 15.85
N GLU A 980 -4.16 -31.91 17.15
CA GLU A 980 -4.51 -30.90 18.15
C GLU A 980 -3.66 -29.63 18.01
N ALA A 981 -2.32 -29.76 17.90
CA ALA A 981 -1.40 -28.62 17.77
C ALA A 981 -1.62 -27.81 16.47
N PHE A 982 -2.11 -28.47 15.43
CA PHE A 982 -2.50 -27.88 14.16
C PHE A 982 -4.02 -27.82 14.01
N ALA A 983 -4.76 -27.67 15.12
CA ALA A 983 -6.18 -27.32 15.19
C ALA A 983 -7.06 -27.91 14.08
N ILE A 984 -6.96 -29.22 13.85
CA ILE A 984 -7.68 -29.90 12.76
C ILE A 984 -9.20 -29.82 12.95
N ASP A 985 -9.69 -29.75 14.20
CA ASP A 985 -11.12 -29.57 14.47
C ASP A 985 -11.70 -28.28 13.87
N ARG A 986 -10.87 -27.24 13.72
CA ARG A 986 -11.25 -25.99 13.06
C ARG A 986 -10.99 -26.04 11.54
N TYR A 987 -9.80 -26.46 11.15
CA TYR A 987 -9.33 -26.36 9.76
C TYR A 987 -9.80 -27.50 8.85
N ASN A 988 -10.37 -28.56 9.43
CA ASN A 988 -10.71 -29.82 8.76
C ASN A 988 -9.50 -30.47 8.07
N LEU A 989 -9.75 -31.61 7.42
CA LEU A 989 -8.78 -32.30 6.59
C LEU A 989 -9.19 -32.16 5.12
N PRO A 990 -8.23 -31.95 4.21
CA PRO A 990 -6.79 -31.82 4.47
C PRO A 990 -6.39 -30.41 4.92
N ARG A 991 -5.47 -30.29 5.89
CA ARG A 991 -4.83 -29.02 6.26
C ARG A 991 -3.41 -28.97 5.73
N MET A 992 -3.06 -27.89 5.04
CA MET A 992 -1.72 -27.68 4.48
C MET A 992 -1.10 -26.40 5.01
N LEU A 993 0.21 -26.41 5.26
CA LEU A 993 0.99 -25.23 5.65
C LEU A 993 2.27 -25.16 4.79
N LEU A 994 2.43 -24.07 4.04
CA LEU A 994 3.64 -23.75 3.29
C LEU A 994 4.57 -22.91 4.15
N LEU A 995 5.77 -23.42 4.38
CA LEU A 995 6.83 -22.77 5.15
C LEU A 995 7.88 -22.18 4.21
N ASP A 996 8.28 -20.95 4.50
CA ASP A 996 9.43 -20.27 3.90
C ASP A 996 10.76 -20.95 4.30
N ILE A 997 11.84 -20.57 3.64
CA ILE A 997 13.21 -21.01 3.94
C ILE A 997 13.68 -20.64 5.35
N ASP A 998 13.04 -19.65 5.98
CA ASP A 998 13.28 -19.27 7.38
C ASP A 998 12.39 -20.03 8.38
N GLY A 999 11.54 -20.94 7.90
CA GLY A 999 10.67 -21.80 8.68
C GLY A 999 9.36 -21.18 9.14
N ARG A 1000 9.07 -19.92 8.79
CA ARG A 1000 7.77 -19.30 9.06
C ARG A 1000 6.74 -19.73 8.03
N VAL A 1001 5.49 -19.87 8.42
CA VAL A 1001 4.38 -20.20 7.52
C VAL A 1001 4.01 -18.96 6.70
N VAL A 1002 4.02 -19.09 5.37
CA VAL A 1002 3.63 -18.02 4.44
C VAL A 1002 2.23 -18.26 3.85
N TRP A 1003 1.72 -19.49 3.95
CA TRP A 1003 0.37 -19.84 3.56
C TRP A 1003 -0.11 -21.06 4.34
N GLU A 1004 -1.39 -21.08 4.69
CA GLU A 1004 -2.07 -22.25 5.24
C GLU A 1004 -3.52 -22.30 4.79
N GLY A 1005 -4.08 -23.51 4.65
CA GLY A 1005 -5.46 -23.70 4.22
C GLY A 1005 -5.74 -25.08 3.65
N ASP A 1006 -6.92 -25.21 3.04
CA ASP A 1006 -7.34 -26.35 2.23
C ASP A 1006 -6.89 -26.14 0.76
N PRO A 1007 -6.40 -27.17 0.05
CA PRO A 1007 -5.97 -27.08 -1.36
C PRO A 1007 -7.09 -26.76 -2.36
N GLY A 1008 -8.37 -26.78 -1.97
CA GLY A 1008 -9.52 -26.42 -2.80
C GLY A 1008 -10.06 -27.54 -3.69
N PHE A 1009 -9.71 -28.79 -3.41
CA PHE A 1009 -10.11 -29.92 -4.27
C PHE A 1009 -11.57 -30.33 -4.08
N VAL A 1010 -12.26 -30.59 -5.20
CA VAL A 1010 -13.62 -31.12 -5.20
C VAL A 1010 -13.62 -32.63 -4.97
N ILE A 1011 -14.44 -33.10 -4.03
CA ILE A 1011 -14.64 -34.53 -3.74
C ILE A 1011 -15.01 -35.29 -5.02
N GLY A 1012 -14.25 -36.34 -5.34
CA GLY A 1012 -14.49 -37.20 -6.50
C GLY A 1012 -13.95 -36.68 -7.85
N GLU A 1013 -13.44 -35.43 -7.90
CA GLU A 1013 -12.91 -34.81 -9.13
C GLU A 1013 -11.45 -34.31 -8.98
N GLY A 1014 -11.00 -33.95 -7.77
CA GLY A 1014 -9.69 -33.33 -7.52
C GLY A 1014 -8.57 -34.27 -7.06
N GLY A 1015 -7.33 -33.75 -6.99
CA GLY A 1015 -6.16 -34.45 -6.43
C GLY A 1015 -5.26 -35.19 -7.43
N LEU A 1016 -5.48 -35.07 -8.75
CA LEU A 1016 -4.58 -35.63 -9.77
C LEU A 1016 -3.32 -34.78 -9.96
N ALA A 1017 -2.23 -35.39 -10.47
CA ALA A 1017 -1.02 -34.66 -10.82
C ALA A 1017 -1.30 -33.56 -11.87
N GLY A 1018 -0.86 -32.33 -11.58
CA GLY A 1018 -1.11 -31.15 -12.43
C GLY A 1018 -2.49 -30.51 -12.25
N ALA A 1019 -3.30 -30.97 -11.27
CA ALA A 1019 -4.51 -30.25 -10.87
C ALA A 1019 -4.14 -28.94 -10.16
N GLU A 1020 -4.81 -27.86 -10.55
CA GLU A 1020 -4.67 -26.54 -9.93
C GLU A 1020 -5.20 -26.55 -8.49
N SER A 1021 -4.48 -25.88 -7.59
CA SER A 1021 -4.73 -25.82 -6.16
C SER A 1021 -4.56 -24.40 -5.64
N TYR A 1022 -5.24 -24.08 -4.53
CA TYR A 1022 -5.04 -22.79 -3.83
C TYR A 1022 -3.61 -22.60 -3.28
N LEU A 1023 -2.78 -23.65 -3.25
CA LEU A 1023 -1.36 -23.58 -2.88
C LEU A 1023 -0.45 -23.01 -3.98
N ASP A 1024 -0.83 -23.16 -5.26
CA ASP A 1024 0.08 -22.95 -6.39
C ASP A 1024 0.57 -21.50 -6.45
N ALA A 1025 -0.34 -20.54 -6.25
CA ALA A 1025 0.01 -19.14 -6.32
C ALA A 1025 0.86 -18.63 -5.13
N PRO A 1026 0.56 -18.99 -3.87
CA PRO A 1026 1.47 -18.74 -2.75
C PRO A 1026 2.87 -19.34 -2.93
N LEU A 1027 2.97 -20.54 -3.52
CA LEU A 1027 4.26 -21.17 -3.78
C LEU A 1027 5.04 -20.41 -4.86
N ALA A 1028 4.39 -20.00 -5.94
CA ALA A 1028 5.01 -19.17 -6.98
C ALA A 1028 5.51 -17.82 -6.41
N GLU A 1029 4.68 -17.15 -5.59
CA GLU A 1029 5.04 -15.90 -4.93
C GLU A 1029 6.24 -16.07 -3.98
N LEU A 1030 6.29 -17.17 -3.23
CA LEU A 1030 7.44 -17.50 -2.40
C LEU A 1030 8.71 -17.71 -3.23
N ILE A 1031 8.59 -18.41 -4.36
CA ILE A 1031 9.72 -18.67 -5.27
C ILE A 1031 10.30 -17.35 -5.80
N ASP A 1032 9.43 -16.44 -6.25
CA ASP A 1032 9.84 -15.15 -6.82
C ASP A 1032 10.37 -14.21 -5.74
N SER A 1033 9.64 -14.02 -4.64
CA SER A 1033 9.99 -13.08 -3.57
C SER A 1033 11.29 -13.45 -2.84
N ARG A 1034 11.65 -14.73 -2.79
CA ARG A 1034 12.92 -15.23 -2.24
C ARG A 1034 13.96 -15.55 -3.30
N ARG A 1035 13.65 -15.40 -4.59
CA ARG A 1035 14.52 -15.72 -5.74
C ARG A 1035 15.13 -17.11 -5.61
N LEU A 1036 14.28 -18.12 -5.32
CA LEU A 1036 14.74 -19.43 -4.86
C LEU A 1036 15.61 -20.17 -5.88
N PHE A 1037 15.38 -19.96 -7.18
CA PHE A 1037 16.22 -20.52 -8.24
C PHE A 1037 17.66 -19.98 -8.18
N GLU A 1038 17.81 -18.66 -8.08
CA GLU A 1038 19.11 -18.01 -7.99
C GLU A 1038 19.79 -18.30 -6.65
N LEU A 1039 19.03 -18.31 -5.55
CA LEU A 1039 19.54 -18.65 -4.23
C LEU A 1039 20.08 -20.09 -4.19
N SER A 1040 19.34 -21.06 -4.72
CA SER A 1040 19.77 -22.47 -4.82
C SER A 1040 21.09 -22.59 -5.60
N ARG A 1041 21.20 -21.89 -6.73
CA ARG A 1041 22.43 -21.84 -7.54
C ARG A 1041 23.58 -21.14 -6.81
N TRP A 1042 23.29 -20.05 -6.11
CA TRP A 1042 24.27 -19.30 -5.34
C TRP A 1042 24.81 -20.15 -4.18
N LEU A 1043 23.94 -20.79 -3.39
CA LEU A 1043 24.32 -21.68 -2.27
C LEU A 1043 25.21 -22.82 -2.72
N LYS A 1044 24.87 -23.48 -3.83
CA LYS A 1044 25.72 -24.54 -4.44
C LYS A 1044 27.11 -24.00 -4.77
N ASN A 1045 27.20 -22.79 -5.35
CA ASN A 1045 28.48 -22.15 -5.66
C ASN A 1045 29.25 -21.70 -4.42
N TRP A 1046 28.55 -21.14 -3.43
CA TRP A 1046 29.13 -20.67 -2.17
C TRP A 1046 29.74 -21.84 -1.40
N ARG A 1047 28.99 -22.92 -1.19
CA ARG A 1047 29.48 -24.14 -0.51
C ARG A 1047 30.61 -24.82 -1.26
N ARG A 1048 30.55 -24.87 -2.59
CA ARG A 1048 31.59 -25.52 -3.42
C ARG A 1048 32.91 -24.75 -3.46
N ARG A 1049 32.87 -23.41 -3.57
CA ARG A 1049 34.07 -22.58 -3.78
C ARG A 1049 34.12 -21.30 -2.96
N GLY A 1050 32.99 -20.63 -2.74
CA GLY A 1050 32.93 -19.31 -2.10
C GLY A 1050 33.47 -19.31 -0.67
N GLN A 1051 32.98 -20.20 0.19
CA GLN A 1051 33.38 -20.27 1.60
C GLN A 1051 34.88 -20.61 1.75
N ARG A 1052 35.39 -21.54 0.94
CA ARG A 1052 36.81 -21.89 0.92
C ARG A 1052 37.67 -20.74 0.41
N ALA A 1053 37.23 -20.05 -0.64
CA ALA A 1053 37.93 -18.89 -1.18
C ALA A 1053 37.96 -17.73 -0.18
N LEU A 1054 36.84 -17.45 0.50
CA LEU A 1054 36.75 -16.43 1.55
C LEU A 1054 37.76 -16.75 2.67
N ARG A 1055 37.76 -17.97 3.22
CA ARG A 1055 38.72 -18.35 4.28
C ARG A 1055 40.18 -18.22 3.84
N ALA A 1056 40.46 -18.52 2.56
CA ALA A 1056 41.81 -18.39 1.99
C ALA A 1056 42.20 -16.94 1.65
N GLY A 1057 41.28 -15.97 1.74
CA GLY A 1057 41.46 -14.59 1.31
C GLY A 1057 41.59 -14.42 -0.22
N ASP A 1058 41.05 -15.36 -0.99
CA ASP A 1058 40.95 -15.25 -2.46
C ASP A 1058 39.69 -14.48 -2.86
N LEU A 1059 39.78 -13.15 -2.80
CA LEU A 1059 38.68 -12.26 -3.15
C LEU A 1059 38.40 -12.20 -4.66
N SER A 1060 39.29 -12.73 -5.50
CA SER A 1060 39.00 -12.85 -6.94
C SER A 1060 37.91 -13.90 -7.21
N THR A 1061 37.86 -14.95 -6.39
CA THR A 1061 36.82 -15.99 -6.44
C THR A 1061 35.65 -15.68 -5.51
N ALA A 1062 35.92 -15.19 -4.30
CA ALA A 1062 34.87 -14.91 -3.30
C ALA A 1062 34.11 -13.61 -3.59
N GLY A 1063 34.78 -12.56 -4.07
CA GLY A 1063 34.21 -11.22 -4.27
C GLY A 1063 32.92 -11.18 -5.09
N PRO A 1064 32.87 -11.81 -6.29
CA PRO A 1064 31.63 -11.88 -7.07
C PRO A 1064 30.47 -12.57 -6.35
N LEU A 1065 30.76 -13.57 -5.50
CA LEU A 1065 29.73 -14.26 -4.71
C LEU A 1065 29.28 -13.43 -3.50
N LEU A 1066 30.19 -12.64 -2.91
CA LEU A 1066 29.85 -11.68 -1.85
C LEU A 1066 28.92 -10.59 -2.38
N LEU A 1067 29.22 -10.02 -3.54
CA LEU A 1067 28.37 -9.02 -4.19
C LEU A 1067 26.99 -9.57 -4.54
N ALA A 1068 26.94 -10.76 -5.15
CA ALA A 1068 25.67 -11.41 -5.46
C ALA A 1068 24.84 -11.75 -4.20
N ALA A 1069 25.46 -11.81 -3.01
CA ALA A 1069 24.74 -12.08 -1.77
C ALA A 1069 23.88 -10.89 -1.31
N GLU A 1070 24.14 -9.67 -1.80
CA GLU A 1070 23.34 -8.48 -1.45
C GLU A 1070 21.90 -8.58 -1.95
N ASP A 1071 21.70 -9.30 -3.06
CA ASP A 1071 20.38 -9.44 -3.69
C ASP A 1071 19.45 -10.44 -2.98
N PHE A 1072 19.94 -11.12 -1.92
CA PHE A 1072 19.17 -12.10 -1.16
C PHE A 1072 18.80 -11.59 0.24
N LYS A 1073 17.60 -11.93 0.71
CA LYS A 1073 17.21 -11.69 2.12
C LYS A 1073 17.99 -12.65 3.02
N GLY A 1074 18.85 -12.12 3.90
CA GLY A 1074 19.73 -12.94 4.74
C GLY A 1074 19.02 -13.75 5.83
N ALA A 1075 17.86 -13.29 6.31
CA ALA A 1075 17.13 -13.90 7.41
C ALA A 1075 16.83 -15.39 7.14
N GLY A 1076 17.38 -16.27 7.97
CA GLY A 1076 17.15 -17.73 7.91
C GLY A 1076 18.18 -18.51 7.10
N VAL A 1077 19.14 -17.86 6.43
CA VAL A 1077 20.18 -18.53 5.62
C VAL A 1077 21.58 -18.11 6.05
N GLN A 1078 22.17 -18.90 6.97
CA GLN A 1078 23.47 -18.61 7.60
C GLN A 1078 24.58 -18.27 6.59
N GLU A 1079 24.60 -18.94 5.43
CA GLU A 1079 25.59 -18.69 4.40
C GLU A 1079 25.48 -17.31 3.75
N VAL A 1080 24.25 -16.83 3.52
CA VAL A 1080 23.99 -15.50 2.97
C VAL A 1080 24.38 -14.45 4.00
N GLU A 1081 23.96 -14.61 5.26
CA GLU A 1081 24.32 -13.69 6.35
C GLU A 1081 25.83 -13.59 6.53
N LEU A 1082 26.56 -14.72 6.45
CA LEU A 1082 28.02 -14.73 6.51
C LEU A 1082 28.64 -13.95 5.35
N ALA A 1083 28.14 -14.14 4.13
CA ALA A 1083 28.63 -13.44 2.93
C ALA A 1083 28.35 -11.92 3.01
N GLN A 1084 27.13 -11.54 3.38
CA GLN A 1084 26.73 -10.14 3.56
C GLN A 1084 27.54 -9.46 4.67
N ARG A 1085 27.74 -10.13 5.80
CA ARG A 1085 28.60 -9.64 6.89
C ARG A 1085 30.03 -9.46 6.42
N ALA A 1086 30.61 -10.43 5.72
CA ALA A 1086 31.97 -10.33 5.19
C ALA A 1086 32.11 -9.16 4.20
N LEU A 1087 31.12 -8.96 3.34
CA LEU A 1087 31.08 -7.81 2.43
C LEU A 1087 31.00 -6.48 3.19
N GLY A 1088 30.12 -6.38 4.19
CA GLY A 1088 29.98 -5.19 5.03
C GLY A 1088 31.25 -4.88 5.83
N ASP A 1089 31.92 -5.90 6.37
CA ASP A 1089 33.22 -5.76 7.04
C ASP A 1089 34.29 -5.21 6.10
N LEU A 1090 34.33 -5.70 4.85
CA LEU A 1090 35.25 -5.22 3.82
C LEU A 1090 34.97 -3.76 3.43
N ARG A 1091 33.71 -3.43 3.14
CA ARG A 1091 33.32 -2.06 2.76
C ARG A 1091 33.67 -1.07 3.86
N ARG A 1092 33.30 -1.35 5.12
CA ARG A 1092 33.67 -0.51 6.27
C ARG A 1092 35.18 -0.34 6.42
N ALA A 1093 35.95 -1.42 6.23
CA ALA A 1093 37.40 -1.38 6.33
C ALA A 1093 38.07 -0.56 5.21
N LEU A 1094 37.49 -0.55 4.01
CA LEU A 1094 37.99 0.15 2.83
C LEU A 1094 37.54 1.61 2.77
N ASP A 1095 36.34 1.92 3.27
CA ASP A 1095 35.82 3.28 3.39
C ASP A 1095 36.61 4.10 4.43
N ASP A 1096 36.96 3.49 5.58
CA ASP A 1096 37.88 4.08 6.57
C ASP A 1096 39.30 3.49 6.46
N ASP A 1097 39.89 3.61 5.28
CA ASP A 1097 41.24 3.09 5.05
C ASP A 1097 42.31 3.75 5.93
N ARG A 1098 42.09 4.99 6.41
CA ARG A 1098 43.01 5.71 7.29
C ARG A 1098 42.93 5.19 8.73
N GLY A 1099 41.74 4.97 9.25
CA GLY A 1099 41.53 4.34 10.55
C GLY A 1099 42.04 2.91 10.55
N MET A 1100 41.77 2.14 9.50
CA MET A 1100 42.30 0.79 9.34
C MET A 1100 43.84 0.78 9.24
N ALA A 1101 44.43 1.70 8.48
CA ALA A 1101 45.87 1.88 8.42
C ALA A 1101 46.49 2.23 9.80
N LYS A 1102 45.77 2.94 10.67
CA LYS A 1102 46.20 3.19 12.06
C LYS A 1102 46.12 1.92 12.90
N ARG A 1103 45.00 1.20 12.88
CA ARG A 1103 44.81 -0.07 13.60
C ARG A 1103 45.89 -1.09 13.25
N LEU A 1104 46.21 -1.25 11.97
CA LEU A 1104 47.26 -2.18 11.53
C LEU A 1104 48.67 -1.79 12.00
N ARG A 1105 48.96 -0.50 12.21
CA ARG A 1105 50.23 -0.06 12.82
C ARG A 1105 50.28 -0.39 14.30
N GLU A 1106 49.18 -0.21 15.02
CA GLU A 1106 49.09 -0.51 16.45
C GLU A 1106 49.26 -2.01 16.73
N LEU A 1107 48.79 -2.86 15.81
CA LEU A 1107 49.00 -4.31 15.85
C LEU A 1107 50.39 -4.76 15.35
N ASP A 1108 51.25 -3.84 14.89
CA ASP A 1108 52.53 -4.13 14.19
C ASP A 1108 52.36 -5.05 12.96
N ARG A 1109 51.20 -4.98 12.30
CA ARG A 1109 50.76 -5.80 11.15
C ARG A 1109 50.54 -4.96 9.88
N SER A 1110 51.25 -3.84 9.76
CA SER A 1110 51.14 -2.91 8.63
C SER A 1110 51.32 -3.50 7.22
N PRO A 1111 52.04 -4.63 6.98
CA PRO A 1111 52.07 -5.27 5.67
C PRO A 1111 50.70 -5.69 5.13
N ALA A 1112 49.71 -5.90 6.01
CA ALA A 1112 48.37 -6.32 5.62
C ALA A 1112 47.57 -5.23 4.86
N LEU A 1113 47.93 -3.95 5.03
CA LEU A 1113 47.17 -2.83 4.46
C LEU A 1113 47.09 -2.90 2.94
N MET A 1114 48.21 -3.16 2.26
CA MET A 1114 48.22 -3.20 0.79
C MET A 1114 47.45 -4.39 0.24
N THR A 1115 47.41 -5.51 0.97
CA THR A 1115 46.62 -6.69 0.59
C THR A 1115 45.14 -6.41 0.74
N LEU A 1116 44.74 -5.81 1.87
CA LEU A 1116 43.35 -5.39 2.10
C LEU A 1116 42.88 -4.39 1.03
N LEU A 1117 43.67 -3.35 0.72
CA LEU A 1117 43.31 -2.37 -0.30
C LEU A 1117 43.21 -3.01 -1.70
N ALA A 1118 44.05 -3.99 -2.00
CA ALA A 1118 44.00 -4.74 -3.25
C ALA A 1118 42.78 -5.65 -3.38
N TRP A 1119 42.04 -5.92 -2.29
CA TRP A 1119 40.76 -6.63 -2.34
C TRP A 1119 39.61 -5.75 -2.85
N GLY A 1120 39.76 -4.42 -2.80
CA GLY A 1120 38.71 -3.47 -3.20
C GLY A 1120 38.07 -3.77 -4.56
N PRO A 1121 38.84 -3.99 -5.64
CA PRO A 1121 38.27 -4.24 -6.96
C PRO A 1121 37.38 -5.49 -7.03
N GLY A 1122 37.67 -6.51 -6.20
CA GLY A 1122 36.86 -7.73 -6.12
C GLY A 1122 35.46 -7.50 -5.57
N ILE A 1123 35.20 -6.35 -4.96
CA ILE A 1123 33.89 -5.95 -4.42
C ILE A 1123 33.44 -4.58 -4.96
N GLY A 1124 33.96 -4.16 -6.12
CA GLY A 1124 33.53 -2.93 -6.80
C GLY A 1124 34.17 -1.63 -6.31
N ILE A 1125 35.17 -1.67 -5.42
CA ILE A 1125 35.88 -0.48 -4.94
C ILE A 1125 37.18 -0.26 -5.75
N PRO A 1126 37.36 0.87 -6.46
CA PRO A 1126 38.56 1.12 -7.24
C PRO A 1126 39.84 1.14 -6.39
N PHE A 1127 40.93 0.54 -6.90
CA PHE A 1127 42.22 0.53 -6.24
C PHE A 1127 43.36 0.95 -7.19
N ASP A 1128 44.09 1.99 -6.81
CA ASP A 1128 45.36 2.40 -7.43
C ASP A 1128 46.49 2.22 -6.43
N GLU A 1129 47.37 1.26 -6.72
CA GLU A 1129 48.50 0.89 -5.86
C GLU A 1129 49.45 2.07 -5.60
N LYS A 1130 49.73 2.90 -6.61
CA LYS A 1130 50.68 4.03 -6.49
C LYS A 1130 50.08 5.13 -5.61
N LEU A 1131 48.80 5.43 -5.82
CA LEU A 1131 48.09 6.43 -5.03
C LEU A 1131 47.95 5.96 -3.57
N ALA A 1132 47.58 4.70 -3.35
CA ALA A 1132 47.49 4.09 -2.03
C ALA A 1132 48.84 4.10 -1.31
N ALA A 1133 49.93 3.74 -1.99
CA ALA A 1133 51.28 3.76 -1.44
C ALA A 1133 51.72 5.17 -0.99
N LYS A 1134 51.35 6.20 -1.77
CA LYS A 1134 51.60 7.61 -1.41
C LYS A 1134 50.74 8.04 -0.23
N ARG A 1135 49.45 7.72 -0.24
CA ARG A 1135 48.47 8.09 0.81
C ARG A 1135 48.82 7.48 2.16
N HIS A 1136 49.31 6.24 2.16
CA HIS A 1136 49.60 5.45 3.36
C HIS A 1136 51.10 5.24 3.63
N ALA A 1137 51.95 6.13 3.10
CA ALA A 1137 53.40 6.03 3.21
C ALA A 1137 53.91 5.88 4.65
N LYS A 1138 53.22 6.48 5.65
CA LYS A 1138 53.55 6.33 7.08
C LYS A 1138 53.31 4.90 7.60
N THR A 1139 52.28 4.22 7.11
CA THR A 1139 51.98 2.82 7.47
C THR A 1139 52.93 1.86 6.80
N ILE A 1140 53.10 2.02 5.49
CA ILE A 1140 53.97 1.15 4.69
C ILE A 1140 55.44 1.33 5.09
N GLY A 1141 55.84 2.55 5.44
CA GLY A 1141 57.18 2.88 5.93
C GLY A 1141 57.42 2.62 7.42
N SER A 1142 56.46 2.04 8.14
CA SER A 1142 56.62 1.62 9.54
C SER A 1142 57.69 0.53 9.69
N ARG A 1143 58.08 0.21 10.94
CA ARG A 1143 59.05 -0.87 11.21
C ARG A 1143 58.62 -2.18 10.55
N ALA A 1144 57.42 -2.68 10.86
CA ALA A 1144 56.89 -3.91 10.27
C ALA A 1144 56.82 -3.86 8.74
N GLY A 1145 56.44 -2.72 8.14
CA GLY A 1145 56.38 -2.59 6.68
C GLY A 1145 57.76 -2.64 6.01
N ARG A 1146 58.78 -2.02 6.63
CA ARG A 1146 60.18 -2.10 6.15
C ARG A 1146 60.75 -3.50 6.30
N GLU A 1147 60.52 -4.15 7.42
CA GLU A 1147 60.96 -5.52 7.68
C GLU A 1147 60.32 -6.50 6.67
N TRP A 1148 59.01 -6.39 6.42
CA TRP A 1148 58.34 -7.21 5.41
C TRP A 1148 58.85 -6.96 3.99
N THR A 1149 59.18 -5.71 3.66
CA THR A 1149 59.82 -5.40 2.37
C THR A 1149 61.19 -6.08 2.25
N ALA A 1150 61.94 -6.19 3.35
CA ALA A 1150 63.20 -6.94 3.38
C ALA A 1150 62.98 -8.45 3.22
N VAL A 1151 61.95 -9.02 3.87
CA VAL A 1151 61.50 -10.41 3.71
C VAL A 1151 61.25 -10.73 2.23
N LEU A 1152 60.43 -9.93 1.54
CA LEU A 1152 60.11 -10.14 0.12
C LEU A 1152 61.36 -10.06 -0.79
N ARG A 1153 62.30 -9.15 -0.48
CA ARG A 1153 63.58 -9.05 -1.21
C ARG A 1153 64.50 -10.24 -0.93
N ALA A 1154 64.54 -10.73 0.31
CA ALA A 1154 65.31 -11.91 0.69
C ALA A 1154 64.76 -13.16 0.01
N ALA A 1155 63.44 -13.36 0.05
CA ALA A 1155 62.75 -14.44 -0.67
C ALA A 1155 63.03 -14.43 -2.18
N LYS A 1156 62.97 -13.26 -2.81
CA LYS A 1156 63.29 -13.10 -4.24
C LYS A 1156 64.75 -13.39 -4.56
N ARG A 1157 65.69 -13.02 -3.69
CA ARG A 1157 67.12 -13.37 -3.85
C ARG A 1157 67.33 -14.86 -3.69
N PHE A 1158 66.72 -15.46 -2.67
CA PHE A 1158 66.78 -16.89 -2.42
C PHE A 1158 66.31 -17.71 -3.63
N SER A 1159 65.14 -17.40 -4.20
CA SER A 1159 64.58 -18.08 -5.39
C SER A 1159 65.42 -17.92 -6.67
N ARG A 1160 66.30 -16.92 -6.75
CA ARG A 1160 67.14 -16.62 -7.92
C ARG A 1160 68.62 -16.92 -7.72
N GLY A 1161 69.02 -17.34 -6.52
CA GLY A 1161 70.41 -17.57 -6.14
C GLY A 1161 71.01 -18.77 -6.88
N ARG A 1162 72.26 -18.62 -7.32
CA ARG A 1162 73.06 -19.70 -7.94
C ARG A 1162 74.11 -20.29 -6.98
N GLU A 1163 74.14 -19.78 -5.76
CA GLU A 1163 75.02 -20.20 -4.65
C GLU A 1163 74.56 -21.57 -4.09
N ASP A 1164 75.42 -22.20 -3.28
CA ASP A 1164 75.06 -23.45 -2.60
C ASP A 1164 73.94 -23.21 -1.58
N TYR A 1165 73.10 -24.23 -1.36
CA TYR A 1165 71.89 -24.10 -0.56
C TYR A 1165 72.12 -23.58 0.87
N PRO A 1166 73.14 -24.04 1.62
CA PRO A 1166 73.41 -23.52 2.97
C PRO A 1166 73.72 -22.02 3.00
N GLU A 1167 74.42 -21.50 1.98
CA GLU A 1167 74.75 -20.08 1.86
C GLU A 1167 73.50 -19.25 1.55
N ARG A 1168 72.65 -19.74 0.63
CA ARG A 1168 71.36 -19.12 0.30
C ARG A 1168 70.43 -19.07 1.52
N LEU A 1169 70.35 -20.16 2.28
CA LEU A 1169 69.51 -20.26 3.48
C LEU A 1169 70.02 -19.33 4.59
N ALA A 1170 71.33 -19.26 4.83
CA ALA A 1170 71.91 -18.33 5.79
C ALA A 1170 71.61 -16.87 5.42
N ALA A 1171 71.77 -16.50 4.15
CA ALA A 1171 71.46 -15.15 3.65
C ALA A 1171 69.95 -14.83 3.72
N LEU A 1172 69.08 -15.84 3.55
CA LEU A 1172 67.63 -15.70 3.74
C LEU A 1172 67.30 -15.42 5.21
N LEU A 1173 67.80 -16.24 6.13
CA LEU A 1173 67.56 -16.09 7.58
C LEU A 1173 68.11 -14.76 8.13
N GLU A 1174 69.28 -14.31 7.65
CA GLU A 1174 69.80 -12.97 7.97
C GLU A 1174 68.85 -11.87 7.48
N GLY A 1175 68.27 -12.04 6.29
CA GLY A 1175 67.24 -11.15 5.74
C GLY A 1175 65.92 -11.14 6.53
N LEU A 1176 65.70 -12.12 7.41
CA LEU A 1176 64.53 -12.29 8.27
C LEU A 1176 64.81 -11.91 9.74
N ALA A 1177 65.91 -11.21 10.03
CA ALA A 1177 66.30 -10.82 11.40
C ALA A 1177 65.38 -9.77 12.08
N GLY A 1178 64.25 -9.42 11.45
CA GLY A 1178 63.26 -8.50 11.99
C GLY A 1178 62.51 -9.06 13.20
N SER A 1179 61.84 -8.16 13.93
CA SER A 1179 61.05 -8.49 15.14
C SER A 1179 59.54 -8.34 14.96
N ALA A 1180 59.10 -7.87 13.79
CA ALA A 1180 57.69 -7.72 13.47
C ALA A 1180 57.02 -9.11 13.36
N PRO A 1181 55.75 -9.24 13.79
CA PRO A 1181 55.04 -10.52 13.85
C PRO A 1181 55.10 -11.36 12.57
N PHE A 1182 54.77 -10.79 11.40
CA PHE A 1182 54.83 -11.52 10.13
C PHE A 1182 56.26 -11.97 9.76
N THR A 1183 57.28 -11.18 10.09
CA THR A 1183 58.68 -11.53 9.85
C THR A 1183 59.12 -12.68 10.75
N CYS A 1184 58.76 -12.62 12.05
CA CYS A 1184 59.06 -13.67 13.02
C CYS A 1184 58.38 -15.00 12.68
N GLU A 1185 57.12 -14.97 12.24
CA GLU A 1185 56.38 -16.16 11.82
C GLU A 1185 57.06 -16.85 10.63
N VAL A 1186 57.41 -16.09 9.58
CA VAL A 1186 58.08 -16.64 8.39
C VAL A 1186 59.45 -17.21 8.76
N ARG A 1187 60.21 -16.51 9.61
CA ARG A 1187 61.49 -17.00 10.10
C ARG A 1187 61.35 -18.32 10.85
N THR A 1188 60.42 -18.39 11.79
CA THR A 1188 60.18 -19.58 12.62
C THR A 1188 59.82 -20.78 11.76
N GLU A 1189 59.00 -20.58 10.74
CA GLU A 1189 58.59 -21.65 9.82
C GLU A 1189 59.76 -22.13 8.95
N ILE A 1190 60.60 -21.22 8.44
CA ILE A 1190 61.81 -21.58 7.68
C ILE A 1190 62.80 -22.32 8.58
N GLU A 1191 63.00 -21.88 9.82
CA GLU A 1191 63.86 -22.56 10.82
C GLU A 1191 63.32 -23.95 11.20
N ALA A 1192 62.01 -24.18 11.07
CA ALA A 1192 61.36 -25.47 11.33
C ALA A 1192 61.40 -26.43 10.13
N THR A 1193 61.78 -25.98 8.93
CA THR A 1193 61.98 -26.87 7.78
C THR A 1193 63.15 -27.82 8.05
N SER A 1194 63.09 -29.04 7.50
CA SER A 1194 64.10 -30.09 7.68
C SER A 1194 65.45 -29.77 7.01
N GLY A 1195 65.61 -28.56 6.48
CA GLY A 1195 66.74 -28.16 5.66
C GLY A 1195 66.58 -28.56 4.19
N GLU A 1196 65.39 -28.99 3.75
CA GLU A 1196 65.13 -29.28 2.34
C GLU A 1196 64.74 -28.02 1.55
N VAL A 1197 65.36 -27.83 0.36
CA VAL A 1197 65.13 -26.67 -0.51
C VAL A 1197 63.65 -26.51 -0.85
N ALA A 1198 62.97 -27.62 -1.14
CA ALA A 1198 61.57 -27.63 -1.54
C ALA A 1198 60.63 -27.13 -0.43
N GLU A 1199 60.93 -27.42 0.85
CA GLU A 1199 60.14 -26.96 1.98
C GLU A 1199 60.30 -25.46 2.21
N VAL A 1200 61.53 -24.93 2.11
CA VAL A 1200 61.78 -23.49 2.19
C VAL A 1200 61.14 -22.76 1.02
N GLU A 1201 61.23 -23.30 -0.19
CA GLU A 1201 60.56 -22.73 -1.38
C GLU A 1201 59.03 -22.76 -1.23
N ALA A 1202 58.46 -23.78 -0.59
CA ALA A 1202 57.02 -23.83 -0.30
C ALA A 1202 56.60 -22.72 0.68
N VAL A 1203 57.35 -22.50 1.77
CA VAL A 1203 57.11 -21.41 2.73
C VAL A 1203 57.19 -20.04 2.06
N LEU A 1204 58.21 -19.82 1.22
CA LEU A 1204 58.38 -18.57 0.49
C LEU A 1204 57.31 -18.37 -0.60
N GLY A 1205 56.84 -19.45 -1.21
CA GLY A 1205 55.72 -19.43 -2.14
C GLY A 1205 54.39 -19.01 -1.49
N GLY A 1206 54.22 -19.27 -0.19
CA GLY A 1206 53.02 -18.96 0.60
C GLY A 1206 52.95 -17.56 1.23
N LEU A 1207 53.95 -16.70 1.01
CA LEU A 1207 54.01 -15.37 1.64
C LEU A 1207 52.78 -14.47 1.37
N PRO A 1208 52.21 -14.40 0.13
CA PRO A 1208 50.99 -13.65 -0.13
C PRO A 1208 49.76 -14.20 0.61
N GLN A 1209 49.67 -15.53 0.73
CA GLN A 1209 48.55 -16.22 1.38
C GLN A 1209 48.60 -16.03 2.90
N ARG A 1210 49.78 -15.87 3.51
CA ARG A 1210 49.93 -15.64 4.95
C ARG A 1210 49.26 -14.36 5.44
N ILE A 1211 49.44 -13.26 4.70
CA ILE A 1211 48.77 -12.00 5.03
C ILE A 1211 47.26 -12.12 4.83
N SER A 1212 46.84 -12.77 3.74
CA SER A 1212 45.43 -12.97 3.42
C SER A 1212 44.72 -13.82 4.48
N ALA A 1213 45.33 -14.94 4.91
CA ALA A 1213 44.82 -15.80 5.98
C ALA A 1213 44.77 -15.10 7.34
N TRP A 1214 45.73 -14.21 7.64
CA TRP A 1214 45.67 -13.40 8.86
C TRP A 1214 44.53 -12.37 8.79
N LEU A 1215 44.34 -11.72 7.66
CA LEU A 1215 43.23 -10.79 7.46
C LEU A 1215 41.90 -11.51 7.69
N THR A 1216 41.70 -12.68 7.09
CA THR A 1216 40.43 -13.41 7.20
C THR A 1216 40.21 -14.04 8.56
N GLY A 1217 41.22 -14.71 9.13
CA GLY A 1217 41.09 -15.44 10.39
C GLY A 1217 41.20 -14.58 11.66
N GLU A 1218 42.09 -13.57 11.67
CA GLU A 1218 42.42 -12.82 12.89
C GLU A 1218 41.86 -11.39 12.89
N LEU A 1219 41.86 -10.71 11.74
CA LEU A 1219 41.32 -9.34 11.67
C LEU A 1219 39.80 -9.34 11.58
N PHE A 1220 39.24 -10.18 10.70
CA PHE A 1220 37.80 -10.24 10.42
C PHE A 1220 37.08 -11.41 11.10
N ALA A 1221 37.80 -12.46 11.52
CA ALA A 1221 37.26 -13.64 12.19
C ALA A 1221 36.17 -14.38 11.38
N TRP A 1222 36.45 -14.66 10.10
CA TRP A 1222 35.57 -15.38 9.16
C TRP A 1222 35.73 -16.90 9.16
#